data_AF-A0A3E5FN24-F1
#
_entry.id   AF-A0A3E5FN24-F1
#
_cell.length_a   1.000
_cell.length_b   1.000
_cell.length_c   1.000
_cell.angle_alpha   90.00
_cell.angle_beta   90.00
_cell.angle_gamma   90.00
#
_symmetry.space_group_name_H-M   'P 1'
#
loop_
_entity.id
_entity.type
_entity.pdbx_description
1 polymer ?
#
loop_
_entity_poly.entity_id
_entity_poly.type
_entity_poly.pdbx_seq_one_letter_code
_entity_poly.pdbx_strand_id
1 'polypeptide(L)'
;MKKIMMIVLILAMVIPVSLQAMDNDSSIESYSTGTNIKGDCVAKYVELSDGLKGNLVVKDNGLGFIDNDDFLISVNYPIKYFEIIDDLDNDKIKDIVLYVETNSGYSNFLIVSSKDSKVLYELALTHQNYNEQKGLFIENSIIRQIVCDKEYVYLIYDHHLLKINAKKKSIVYDHEEDDNIWKLILIDNQVIFTTQLGQLVSLDDDGNINYRKSISKPIKVNSMEKNHLVGINLWDLLVFNDKLYVSCENDKLYEVDYHNGEVINDLKLDIVDQDDLIKRLKEQYSYDYVNSKEIIAITGVFSKAFNGYKLKQIKDDLMLVEAYLGDKNYQQIEMYGASNTGIEPSLLLISDDFEVISKIKLEKYNLDCSNAVLSMYQGQEAIIIPSSFNKDVLRISVYSLDGKLLSQNDIRNLGISLDNIKVSFSKYNDDYLLQINNGNSYIVHNDLKTVSFLGSSKIVNKIADVDDGVIVSSNQNGKINEICKLGLNGKDDILTKVDASNKYMNNGFEAITYDDNSGQLLSLVNEINNKDEVIASHIVIIDIDSGKITQDRKVLLESNKYLVGSEIKYFSDLNNDEKKEILVDNCIIDGNSFDLKSYFDPMIEENGMIIEVGDLNNDKIVDYVNVGENEMRVYHSTHNNFDISYSKTNITKKYDKNLLNNQYVKVIGDLEHEGVNLFIINARNSEGCQYYQVINPKDLSVRFNLLEDGVYNYGETFVLPKIDFNQDGCDDLIFNNPSGSTVDLLSGKDGKVLQTVKLNPDSDDDSMTAVVYDEIIPIQFSEDKMIYQLEDINDDSIKELGYFYYDYYKDINNFKILDGKNYEQLKNCSLENIEYPNNYAIPVLHQTKILINDGEYNQIYDYKKGQLVAGIKLEVTKARAMNDERILMENNGQLYAFDDSCDFKLVDFNKNSNGKMKIKYQSDKNGQMSVYDQGKLVTVSNDEDISLKLLEGKHKLTFSYNDNEGKITHINKVVEVEKSSVSRYLIILCTLIIFGGCLSLVVYPKYRLKKGSVKYGKVN
;
A
#
# COMPACT_ATOMS: atom_id res chain seq x y z
N MET A 1 10.48 -38.78 -10.29
CA MET A 1 11.09 -38.79 -11.65
C MET A 1 10.18 -39.43 -12.72
N LYS A 2 8.99 -38.87 -12.93
CA LYS A 2 8.10 -39.09 -14.11
C LYS A 2 7.22 -37.85 -14.37
N LYS A 3 7.72 -36.67 -14.00
CA LYS A 3 7.03 -35.36 -14.05
C LYS A 3 7.79 -34.32 -14.89
N ILE A 4 8.62 -34.77 -15.84
CA ILE A 4 9.34 -33.89 -16.77
C ILE A 4 9.07 -34.41 -18.18
N MET A 5 7.90 -34.05 -18.73
CA MET A 5 7.63 -34.05 -20.17
C MET A 5 6.25 -33.43 -20.42
N MET A 6 6.14 -32.13 -20.20
CA MET A 6 5.14 -31.31 -20.88
C MET A 6 5.68 -29.89 -21.04
N ILE A 7 6.78 -29.77 -21.78
CA ILE A 7 7.11 -28.51 -22.43
C ILE A 7 6.08 -28.37 -23.56
N VAL A 8 4.98 -27.67 -23.28
CA VAL A 8 4.14 -27.13 -24.35
C VAL A 8 4.90 -25.93 -24.86
N LEU A 9 5.44 -26.07 -26.06
CA LEU A 9 6.04 -25.01 -26.84
C LEU A 9 4.90 -24.04 -27.24
N ILE A 10 4.55 -23.10 -26.35
CA ILE A 10 3.79 -21.91 -26.73
C ILE A 10 4.83 -20.87 -27.13
N LEU A 11 5.30 -20.96 -28.37
CA LEU A 11 5.82 -19.80 -29.07
C LEU A 11 4.58 -19.00 -29.52
N ALA A 12 3.98 -18.27 -28.58
CA ALA A 12 3.01 -17.25 -28.94
C ALA A 12 3.79 -16.14 -29.61
N MET A 13 3.67 -16.03 -30.94
CA MET A 13 3.80 -14.72 -31.55
C MET A 13 2.69 -13.88 -30.94
N VAL A 14 3.03 -13.05 -29.95
CA VAL A 14 2.14 -12.00 -29.45
C VAL A 14 1.99 -11.05 -30.62
N ILE A 15 0.88 -11.18 -31.36
CA ILE A 15 0.46 -10.14 -32.30
C ILE A 15 -0.12 -9.06 -31.39
N PRO A 16 0.48 -7.86 -31.31
CA PRO A 16 -0.06 -6.78 -30.49
C PRO A 16 -1.50 -6.51 -30.92
N VAL A 17 -2.41 -6.52 -29.95
CA VAL A 17 -3.82 -6.17 -30.18
C VAL A 17 -3.92 -4.66 -30.19
N SER A 18 -4.30 -4.11 -31.35
CA SER A 18 -4.45 -2.67 -31.53
C SER A 18 -5.52 -2.11 -30.60
N LEU A 19 -5.20 -1.02 -29.91
CA LEU A 19 -6.11 -0.29 -29.04
C LEU A 19 -7.27 0.31 -29.87
N GLN A 20 -8.52 -0.08 -29.59
CA GLN A 20 -9.72 0.58 -30.14
C GLN A 20 -10.29 1.58 -29.11
N ALA A 21 -10.80 2.72 -29.60
CA ALA A 21 -11.48 3.72 -28.77
C ALA A 21 -12.90 3.28 -28.39
N MET A 22 -13.29 3.42 -27.12
CA MET A 22 -14.65 3.16 -26.62
C MET A 22 -15.04 4.14 -25.49
N ASP A 23 -16.35 4.23 -25.21
CA ASP A 23 -17.00 5.20 -24.32
C ASP A 23 -16.72 4.98 -22.82
N ASN A 24 -16.45 6.08 -22.12
CA ASN A 24 -16.03 6.18 -20.70
C ASN A 24 -17.20 6.13 -19.70
N ASP A 25 -17.81 4.98 -19.45
CA ASP A 25 -18.65 4.80 -18.24
C ASP A 25 -17.80 4.14 -17.13
N SER A 26 -17.20 4.98 -16.28
CA SER A 26 -16.33 4.52 -15.19
C SER A 26 -17.12 3.74 -14.13
N SER A 27 -16.60 2.56 -13.75
CA SER A 27 -17.19 1.70 -12.72
C SER A 27 -17.01 2.19 -11.28
N ILE A 28 -16.23 3.26 -11.11
CA ILE A 28 -15.93 3.89 -9.84
C ILE A 28 -16.23 5.38 -9.94
N GLU A 29 -17.02 5.89 -8.99
CA GLU A 29 -17.41 7.28 -8.93
C GLU A 29 -16.79 7.94 -7.70
N SER A 30 -15.91 8.93 -7.91
CA SER A 30 -15.41 9.76 -6.81
C SER A 30 -16.50 10.74 -6.34
N TYR A 31 -16.56 10.97 -5.03
CA TYR A 31 -17.40 12.02 -4.45
C TYR A 31 -16.78 13.42 -4.63
N SER A 32 -15.49 13.49 -4.96
CA SER A 32 -14.80 14.73 -5.32
C SER A 32 -15.23 15.22 -6.72
N THR A 33 -15.08 16.53 -6.98
CA THR A 33 -15.49 17.15 -8.26
C THR A 33 -14.31 17.83 -8.95
N GLY A 34 -14.35 17.85 -10.29
CA GLY A 34 -13.31 18.42 -11.16
C GLY A 34 -12.57 17.33 -11.93
N THR A 35 -11.57 17.73 -12.72
CA THR A 35 -10.70 16.79 -13.43
C THR A 35 -9.55 16.42 -12.51
N ASN A 36 -9.38 15.14 -12.21
CA ASN A 36 -8.27 14.74 -11.36
C ASN A 36 -6.96 14.85 -12.16
N ILE A 37 -5.98 15.52 -11.57
CA ILE A 37 -4.62 15.56 -12.09
C ILE A 37 -3.79 14.61 -11.24
N LYS A 38 -3.47 13.46 -11.84
CA LYS A 38 -2.83 12.35 -11.17
C LYS A 38 -1.43 12.76 -10.69
N GLY A 39 -1.15 12.52 -9.41
CA GLY A 39 0.17 12.81 -8.86
C GLY A 39 1.23 11.75 -9.16
N ASP A 40 0.85 10.61 -9.74
CA ASP A 40 1.73 9.45 -9.99
C ASP A 40 2.74 9.70 -11.12
N CYS A 41 2.46 10.69 -11.97
CA CYS A 41 3.31 11.05 -13.10
C CYS A 41 3.74 12.51 -12.98
N VAL A 42 5.04 12.74 -12.78
CA VAL A 42 5.60 14.08 -12.56
C VAL A 42 5.41 14.95 -13.80
N ALA A 43 4.89 16.15 -13.58
CA ALA A 43 4.68 17.16 -14.61
C ALA A 43 6.00 17.59 -15.23
N LYS A 44 5.96 17.94 -16.51
CA LYS A 44 7.13 18.45 -17.23
C LYS A 44 6.77 19.73 -17.97
N TYR A 45 7.64 20.73 -17.90
CA TYR A 45 7.57 21.85 -18.82
C TYR A 45 8.01 21.37 -20.20
N VAL A 46 7.13 21.46 -21.18
CA VAL A 46 7.36 20.97 -22.54
C VAL A 46 7.03 22.05 -23.56
N GLU A 47 7.73 21.98 -24.70
CA GLU A 47 7.46 22.79 -25.89
C GLU A 47 7.21 21.85 -27.06
N LEU A 48 5.93 21.69 -27.42
CA LEU A 48 5.50 20.86 -28.54
C LEU A 48 5.57 21.63 -29.86
N SER A 49 5.32 22.94 -29.82
CA SER A 49 5.52 23.90 -30.92
C SER A 49 5.59 25.32 -30.37
N ASP A 50 5.92 26.32 -31.22
CA ASP A 50 6.01 27.74 -30.83
C ASP A 50 4.75 28.28 -30.09
N GLY A 51 3.58 27.68 -30.36
CA GLY A 51 2.28 28.04 -29.76
C GLY A 51 1.71 27.03 -28.76
N LEU A 52 2.36 25.89 -28.54
CA LEU A 52 1.92 24.84 -27.62
C LEU A 52 3.07 24.48 -26.68
N LYS A 53 3.12 25.19 -25.57
CA LYS A 53 4.14 25.01 -24.52
C LYS A 53 3.56 25.30 -23.15
N GLY A 54 4.12 24.65 -22.14
CA GLY A 54 3.68 24.78 -20.76
C GLY A 54 3.97 23.52 -19.96
N ASN A 55 3.43 23.45 -18.75
CA ASN A 55 3.52 22.26 -17.91
C ASN A 55 2.47 21.24 -18.33
N LEU A 56 2.92 20.10 -18.86
CA LEU A 56 2.09 18.98 -19.25
C LEU A 56 1.90 18.03 -18.07
N VAL A 57 0.65 17.61 -17.84
CA VAL A 57 0.23 16.77 -16.72
C VAL A 57 -0.67 15.63 -17.19
N VAL A 58 -0.73 14.55 -16.40
CA VAL A 58 -1.68 13.45 -16.60
C VAL A 58 -3.03 13.80 -15.99
N LYS A 59 -4.06 13.81 -16.81
CA LYS A 59 -5.49 13.94 -16.46
C LYS A 59 -6.15 12.56 -16.55
N ASP A 60 -7.38 12.42 -16.07
CA ASP A 60 -8.14 11.16 -16.15
C ASP A 60 -8.24 10.57 -17.56
N ASN A 61 -8.35 11.43 -18.58
CA ASN A 61 -8.54 11.03 -19.98
C ASN A 61 -7.28 11.17 -20.86
N GLY A 62 -6.08 11.37 -20.28
CA GLY A 62 -4.83 11.47 -21.04
C GLY A 62 -3.89 12.58 -20.58
N LEU A 63 -3.24 13.28 -21.50
CA LEU A 63 -2.29 14.37 -21.19
C LEU A 63 -2.83 15.73 -21.60
N GLY A 64 -2.71 16.72 -20.72
CA GLY A 64 -3.11 18.11 -21.01
C GLY A 64 -2.18 19.11 -20.35
N PHE A 65 -2.21 20.35 -20.84
CA PHE A 65 -1.49 21.44 -20.20
C PHE A 65 -2.29 21.97 -19.00
N ILE A 66 -1.58 22.42 -17.96
CA ILE A 66 -2.21 23.06 -16.79
C ILE A 66 -2.97 24.32 -17.20
N ASP A 67 -2.36 25.17 -18.04
CA ASP A 67 -2.88 26.48 -18.42
C ASP A 67 -3.64 26.51 -19.76
N ASN A 68 -4.01 25.34 -20.29
CA ASN A 68 -4.74 25.23 -21.55
C ASN A 68 -5.67 24.01 -21.55
N ASP A 69 -6.92 24.24 -21.16
CA ASP A 69 -7.95 23.20 -21.08
C ASP A 69 -8.43 22.69 -22.45
N ASP A 70 -8.21 23.44 -23.53
CA ASP A 70 -8.60 23.04 -24.89
C ASP A 70 -7.64 22.00 -25.49
N PHE A 71 -6.45 21.80 -24.89
CA PHE A 71 -5.47 20.83 -25.35
C PHE A 71 -5.55 19.53 -24.55
N LEU A 72 -5.85 18.43 -25.24
CA LEU A 72 -5.87 17.08 -24.69
C LEU A 72 -5.32 16.08 -25.70
N ILE A 73 -4.30 15.32 -25.29
CA ILE A 73 -3.89 14.10 -25.96
C ILE A 73 -4.63 12.97 -25.26
N SER A 74 -5.63 12.41 -25.94
CA SER A 74 -6.49 11.38 -25.36
C SER A 74 -5.76 10.04 -25.33
N VAL A 75 -5.67 9.43 -24.15
CA VAL A 75 -5.03 8.14 -23.94
C VAL A 75 -5.96 7.29 -23.09
N ASN A 76 -6.35 6.13 -23.61
CA ASN A 76 -7.37 5.27 -23.00
C ASN A 76 -6.81 4.34 -21.91
N TYR A 77 -5.62 4.62 -21.38
CA TYR A 77 -4.93 3.80 -20.40
C TYR A 77 -4.26 4.69 -19.35
N PRO A 78 -4.18 4.25 -18.08
CA PRO A 78 -3.44 4.98 -17.06
C PRO A 78 -1.99 5.18 -17.48
N ILE A 79 -1.53 6.44 -17.47
CA ILE A 79 -0.18 6.80 -17.88
C ILE A 79 0.74 6.71 -16.66
N LYS A 80 1.79 5.87 -16.75
CA LYS A 80 2.84 5.75 -15.73
C LYS A 80 3.97 6.74 -15.96
N TYR A 81 4.31 7.02 -17.22
CA TYR A 81 5.37 7.95 -17.59
C TYR A 81 5.16 8.51 -18.99
N PHE A 82 5.65 9.73 -19.25
CA PHE A 82 5.71 10.30 -20.59
C PHE A 82 7.04 11.02 -20.88
N GLU A 83 7.42 11.07 -22.16
CA GLU A 83 8.55 11.84 -22.67
C GLU A 83 8.24 12.46 -24.04
N ILE A 84 8.87 13.58 -24.37
CA ILE A 84 8.69 14.24 -25.67
C ILE A 84 9.67 13.68 -26.71
N ILE A 85 9.19 13.46 -27.93
CA ILE A 85 10.00 13.03 -29.08
C ILE A 85 9.80 14.00 -30.26
N ASP A 86 10.73 14.04 -31.22
CA ASP A 86 10.55 14.86 -32.42
C ASP A 86 9.26 14.50 -33.16
N ASP A 87 8.75 15.47 -33.93
CA ASP A 87 7.61 15.34 -34.85
C ASP A 87 7.84 14.21 -35.87
N LEU A 88 7.20 13.06 -35.65
CA LEU A 88 7.36 11.86 -36.47
C LEU A 88 6.40 11.85 -37.66
N ASP A 89 5.21 12.41 -37.50
CA ASP A 89 4.17 12.46 -38.54
C ASP A 89 4.26 13.70 -39.45
N ASN A 90 5.18 14.62 -39.15
CA ASN A 90 5.52 15.85 -39.86
C ASN A 90 4.37 16.87 -39.87
N ASP A 91 3.61 16.94 -38.80
CA ASP A 91 2.50 17.88 -38.63
C ASP A 91 2.88 19.24 -38.01
N LYS A 92 4.17 19.41 -37.68
CA LYS A 92 4.84 20.54 -37.02
C LYS A 92 4.64 20.62 -35.51
N ILE A 93 4.13 19.57 -34.89
CA ILE A 93 3.95 19.43 -33.44
C ILE A 93 4.75 18.19 -33.02
N LYS A 94 5.56 18.33 -31.97
CA LYS A 94 6.31 17.19 -31.41
C LYS A 94 5.35 16.15 -30.83
N ASP A 95 5.75 14.89 -30.89
CA ASP A 95 4.95 13.75 -30.41
C ASP A 95 5.32 13.34 -28.99
N ILE A 96 4.57 12.39 -28.43
CA ILE A 96 4.77 11.92 -27.05
C ILE A 96 4.99 10.41 -27.01
N VAL A 97 6.01 10.00 -26.27
CA VAL A 97 6.25 8.63 -25.85
C VAL A 97 5.57 8.39 -24.50
N LEU A 98 4.85 7.28 -24.38
CA LEU A 98 4.09 6.91 -23.18
C LEU A 98 4.49 5.51 -22.71
N TYR A 99 4.67 5.40 -21.40
CA TYR A 99 4.56 4.13 -20.68
C TYR A 99 3.19 4.10 -20.02
N VAL A 100 2.36 3.14 -20.42
CA VAL A 100 0.99 2.98 -19.93
C VAL A 100 0.83 1.69 -19.14
N GLU A 101 -0.11 1.71 -18.20
CA GLU A 101 -0.55 0.52 -17.51
C GLU A 101 -1.55 -0.25 -18.36
N THR A 102 -1.18 -1.48 -18.71
CA THR A 102 -2.03 -2.40 -19.45
C THR A 102 -1.90 -3.82 -18.88
N ASN A 103 -2.84 -4.68 -19.26
CA ASN A 103 -2.77 -6.11 -18.94
C ASN A 103 -1.56 -6.77 -19.63
N SER A 104 -1.09 -7.88 -19.05
CA SER A 104 0.06 -8.61 -19.60
C SER A 104 -0.16 -9.01 -21.06
N GLY A 105 0.81 -8.68 -21.91
CA GLY A 105 0.79 -8.97 -23.34
C GLY A 105 0.13 -7.89 -24.21
N TYR A 106 -0.42 -6.82 -23.62
CA TYR A 106 -0.80 -5.61 -24.35
C TYR A 106 0.40 -4.68 -24.55
N SER A 107 0.28 -3.78 -25.53
CA SER A 107 1.23 -2.67 -25.70
C SER A 107 1.27 -1.85 -24.40
N ASN A 108 2.42 -1.82 -23.74
CA ASN A 108 2.68 -0.99 -22.57
C ASN A 108 3.56 0.21 -22.92
N PHE A 109 4.15 0.22 -24.11
CA PHE A 109 4.91 1.35 -24.66
C PHE A 109 4.22 1.88 -25.92
N LEU A 110 3.92 3.18 -25.94
CA LEU A 110 3.22 3.85 -27.05
C LEU A 110 3.98 5.10 -27.48
N ILE A 111 3.84 5.47 -28.76
CA ILE A 111 4.15 6.81 -29.27
C ILE A 111 2.88 7.34 -29.90
N VAL A 112 2.43 8.51 -29.47
CA VAL A 112 1.16 9.11 -29.89
C VAL A 112 1.38 10.49 -30.49
N SER A 113 0.60 10.81 -31.52
CA SER A 113 0.57 12.15 -32.10
C SER A 113 -0.04 13.14 -31.12
N SER A 114 0.66 14.24 -30.87
CA SER A 114 0.16 15.30 -29.98
C SER A 114 -1.04 16.07 -30.55
N LYS A 115 -1.30 15.94 -31.86
CA LYS A 115 -2.34 16.72 -32.55
C LYS A 115 -3.68 16.03 -32.61
N ASP A 116 -3.70 14.74 -32.92
CA ASP A 116 -4.92 13.97 -33.14
C ASP A 116 -5.03 12.73 -32.23
N SER A 117 -4.10 12.57 -31.28
CA SER A 117 -4.03 11.44 -30.33
C SER A 117 -3.85 10.07 -30.99
N LYS A 118 -3.46 10.02 -32.27
CA LYS A 118 -3.28 8.75 -32.99
C LYS A 118 -2.01 8.03 -32.53
N VAL A 119 -2.12 6.74 -32.27
CA VAL A 119 -0.96 5.87 -32.02
C VAL A 119 -0.11 5.77 -33.29
N LEU A 120 1.11 6.26 -33.21
CA LEU A 120 2.12 6.25 -34.28
C LEU A 120 2.98 4.99 -34.21
N TYR A 121 3.30 4.52 -33.00
CA TYR A 121 4.07 3.31 -32.75
C TYR A 121 3.61 2.68 -31.42
N GLU A 122 3.66 1.36 -31.33
CA GLU A 122 3.37 0.64 -30.10
C GLU A 122 4.25 -0.60 -29.98
N LEU A 123 4.57 -0.98 -28.75
CA LEU A 123 5.35 -2.17 -28.44
C LEU A 123 4.86 -2.79 -27.13
N ALA A 124 4.72 -4.11 -27.12
CA ALA A 124 4.50 -4.89 -25.91
C ALA A 124 5.86 -5.38 -25.40
N LEU A 125 6.35 -4.78 -24.32
CA LEU A 125 7.55 -5.21 -23.61
C LEU A 125 7.13 -6.20 -22.53
N THR A 126 7.55 -7.45 -22.69
CA THR A 126 7.13 -8.55 -21.82
C THR A 126 8.27 -9.51 -21.55
N HIS A 127 8.25 -10.16 -20.39
CA HIS A 127 9.10 -11.30 -20.08
C HIS A 127 8.26 -12.53 -19.71
N GLN A 128 8.90 -13.70 -19.72
CA GLN A 128 8.27 -14.94 -19.25
C GLN A 128 8.56 -15.13 -17.77
N ASN A 129 7.52 -15.36 -16.99
CA ASN A 129 7.62 -15.71 -15.59
C ASN A 129 7.02 -17.10 -15.33
N TYR A 130 7.33 -17.69 -14.18
CA TYR A 130 6.81 -18.98 -13.75
C TYR A 130 6.38 -18.94 -12.29
N ASN A 131 5.13 -19.35 -12.05
CA ASN A 131 4.62 -19.66 -10.71
C ASN A 131 3.97 -21.05 -10.75
N GLU A 132 4.03 -21.81 -9.65
CA GLU A 132 3.36 -23.10 -9.49
C GLU A 132 1.84 -23.05 -9.76
N GLN A 133 1.17 -21.92 -9.48
CA GLN A 133 -0.28 -21.74 -9.69
C GLN A 133 -0.64 -21.35 -11.14
N LYS A 134 0.15 -20.47 -11.76
CA LYS A 134 -0.09 -19.95 -13.12
C LYS A 134 0.63 -20.75 -14.21
N GLY A 135 1.59 -21.60 -13.86
CA GLY A 135 2.52 -22.21 -14.80
C GLY A 135 3.47 -21.17 -15.40
N LEU A 136 3.86 -21.37 -16.66
CA LEU A 136 4.54 -20.36 -17.45
C LEU A 136 3.53 -19.32 -17.92
N PHE A 137 3.78 -18.05 -17.63
CA PHE A 137 2.92 -16.95 -18.04
C PHE A 137 3.75 -15.75 -18.49
N ILE A 138 3.11 -14.83 -19.20
CA ILE A 138 3.74 -13.62 -19.71
C ILE A 138 3.35 -12.49 -18.77
N GLU A 139 4.34 -11.67 -18.40
CA GLU A 139 4.15 -10.45 -17.63
C GLU A 139 4.67 -9.25 -18.42
N ASN A 140 4.09 -8.08 -18.17
CA ASN A 140 4.62 -6.84 -18.69
C ASN A 140 5.94 -6.51 -17.99
N SER A 141 6.96 -6.19 -18.79
CA SER A 141 8.25 -5.73 -18.29
C SER A 141 8.14 -4.37 -17.61
N ILE A 142 9.00 -4.14 -16.61
CA ILE A 142 9.04 -2.87 -15.89
C ILE A 142 9.97 -1.91 -16.64
N ILE A 143 9.41 -0.85 -17.20
CA ILE A 143 10.21 0.23 -17.79
C ILE A 143 10.73 1.15 -16.69
N ARG A 144 12.05 1.25 -16.55
CA ARG A 144 12.72 2.06 -15.52
C ARG A 144 13.03 3.49 -15.98
N GLN A 145 13.41 3.66 -17.25
CA GLN A 145 13.76 4.96 -17.81
C GLN A 145 13.45 4.98 -19.30
N ILE A 146 13.02 6.14 -19.80
CA ILE A 146 12.89 6.44 -21.23
C ILE A 146 13.64 7.75 -21.50
N VAL A 147 14.45 7.78 -22.56
CA VAL A 147 15.17 8.97 -23.03
C VAL A 147 15.00 9.08 -24.55
N CYS A 148 14.66 10.26 -25.03
CA CYS A 148 14.49 10.51 -26.47
C CYS A 148 15.61 11.43 -26.99
N ASP A 149 16.19 11.10 -28.15
CA ASP A 149 17.02 12.01 -28.95
C ASP A 149 16.52 12.00 -30.39
N LYS A 150 15.96 13.12 -30.83
CA LYS A 150 15.33 13.30 -32.14
C LYS A 150 14.27 12.23 -32.40
N GLU A 151 14.50 11.36 -33.39
CA GLU A 151 13.62 10.25 -33.78
C GLU A 151 13.92 8.92 -33.07
N TYR A 152 14.89 8.90 -32.15
CA TYR A 152 15.32 7.71 -31.43
C TYR A 152 14.80 7.70 -30.00
N VAL A 153 14.33 6.53 -29.57
CA VAL A 153 13.96 6.26 -28.17
C VAL A 153 14.91 5.24 -27.60
N TYR A 154 15.46 5.55 -26.43
CA TYR A 154 16.23 4.65 -25.59
C TYR A 154 15.42 4.34 -24.36
N LEU A 155 15.25 3.07 -24.02
CA LEU A 155 14.53 2.69 -22.81
C LEU A 155 15.19 1.52 -22.09
N ILE A 156 15.20 1.59 -20.77
CA ILE A 156 15.60 0.49 -19.88
C ILE A 156 14.33 -0.23 -19.47
N TYR A 157 14.26 -1.53 -19.72
CA TYR A 157 13.23 -2.39 -19.17
C TYR A 157 13.86 -3.66 -18.61
N ASP A 158 13.46 -4.07 -17.40
CA ASP A 158 14.08 -5.19 -16.68
C ASP A 158 15.62 -5.05 -16.66
N HIS A 159 16.37 -5.97 -17.30
CA HIS A 159 17.83 -5.94 -17.48
C HIS A 159 18.27 -5.65 -18.93
N HIS A 160 17.39 -5.06 -19.74
CA HIS A 160 17.60 -4.71 -21.14
C HIS A 160 17.72 -3.20 -21.36
N LEU A 161 18.53 -2.82 -22.34
CA LEU A 161 18.61 -1.49 -22.92
C LEU A 161 18.26 -1.53 -24.40
N LEU A 162 17.14 -0.91 -24.77
CA LEU A 162 16.59 -0.95 -26.12
C LEU A 162 16.69 0.41 -26.80
N LYS A 163 17.15 0.41 -28.06
CA LYS A 163 17.13 1.58 -28.95
C LYS A 163 16.16 1.36 -30.09
N ILE A 164 15.19 2.26 -30.24
CA ILE A 164 14.15 2.23 -31.27
C ILE A 164 14.37 3.43 -32.21
N ASN A 165 14.33 3.22 -33.51
CA ASN A 165 14.10 4.30 -34.47
C ASN A 165 12.59 4.43 -34.68
N ALA A 166 11.98 5.42 -34.04
CA ALA A 166 10.53 5.60 -34.02
C ALA A 166 9.97 5.93 -35.41
N LYS A 167 10.72 6.71 -36.20
CA LYS A 167 10.35 7.09 -37.57
C LYS A 167 10.28 5.91 -38.53
N LYS A 168 11.24 4.99 -38.44
CA LYS A 168 11.31 3.74 -39.22
C LYS A 168 10.48 2.62 -38.61
N LYS A 169 9.97 2.80 -37.38
CA LYS A 169 9.22 1.81 -36.60
C LYS A 169 10.00 0.50 -36.45
N SER A 170 11.28 0.60 -36.12
CA SER A 170 12.19 -0.54 -36.05
C SER A 170 13.09 -0.46 -34.83
N ILE A 171 13.31 -1.60 -34.18
CA ILE A 171 14.36 -1.77 -33.17
C ILE A 171 15.73 -1.70 -33.87
N VAL A 172 16.62 -0.86 -33.34
CA VAL A 172 18.01 -0.75 -33.79
C VAL A 172 18.84 -1.85 -33.13
N TYR A 173 18.79 -1.92 -31.79
CA TYR A 173 19.36 -2.99 -30.99
C TYR A 173 18.57 -3.16 -29.69
N ASP A 174 18.70 -4.35 -29.10
CA ASP A 174 18.23 -4.73 -27.77
C ASP A 174 19.40 -5.38 -27.04
N HIS A 175 20.00 -4.64 -26.10
CA HIS A 175 21.20 -5.04 -25.38
C HIS A 175 20.82 -5.60 -24.00
N GLU A 176 21.24 -6.84 -23.73
CA GLU A 176 20.95 -7.55 -22.48
C GLU A 176 22.17 -7.54 -21.54
N GLU A 177 21.96 -7.23 -20.27
CA GLU A 177 22.96 -7.37 -19.20
C GLU A 177 22.70 -8.60 -18.32
N ASP A 178 23.73 -9.09 -17.63
CA ASP A 178 23.56 -10.20 -16.68
C ASP A 178 22.72 -9.83 -15.44
N ASP A 179 22.48 -8.53 -15.21
CA ASP A 179 21.75 -7.99 -14.06
C ASP A 179 21.13 -6.61 -14.37
N ASN A 180 20.41 -6.03 -13.41
CA ASN A 180 19.67 -4.77 -13.58
C ASN A 180 20.55 -3.61 -14.07
N ILE A 181 19.95 -2.82 -14.96
CA ILE A 181 20.45 -1.52 -15.40
C ILE A 181 19.68 -0.45 -14.62
N TRP A 182 20.39 0.51 -14.02
CA TRP A 182 19.77 1.52 -13.15
C TRP A 182 19.48 2.83 -13.89
N LYS A 183 20.46 3.32 -14.64
CA LYS A 183 20.39 4.63 -15.28
C LYS A 183 21.16 4.64 -16.59
N LEU A 184 20.65 5.36 -17.59
CA LEU A 184 21.36 5.72 -18.81
C LEU A 184 21.48 7.23 -19.00
N ILE A 185 22.51 7.64 -19.74
CA ILE A 185 22.69 8.98 -20.31
C ILE A 185 23.21 8.91 -21.75
N LEU A 186 22.86 9.91 -22.56
CA LEU A 186 23.33 10.07 -23.93
C LEU A 186 24.39 11.18 -23.96
N ILE A 187 25.58 10.88 -24.47
CA ILE A 187 26.68 11.85 -24.60
C ILE A 187 27.52 11.49 -25.84
N ASP A 188 27.95 12.46 -26.64
CA ASP A 188 28.86 12.25 -27.78
C ASP A 188 28.54 11.04 -28.71
N ASN A 189 27.26 10.85 -29.04
CA ASN A 189 26.75 9.71 -29.85
C ASN A 189 27.02 8.31 -29.25
N GLN A 190 27.18 8.22 -27.94
CA GLN A 190 27.22 6.96 -27.20
C GLN A 190 26.17 6.95 -26.09
N VAL A 191 25.75 5.75 -25.70
CA VAL A 191 24.89 5.53 -24.54
C VAL A 191 25.75 5.00 -23.42
N ILE A 192 25.77 5.68 -22.28
CA ILE A 192 26.47 5.22 -21.08
C ILE A 192 25.42 4.84 -20.03
N PHE A 193 25.59 3.68 -19.40
CA PHE A 193 24.68 3.22 -18.37
C PHE A 193 25.39 2.52 -17.20
N THR A 194 24.69 2.48 -16.07
CA THR A 194 25.14 1.84 -14.82
C THR A 194 24.48 0.49 -14.60
N THR A 195 25.23 -0.44 -14.00
CA THR A 195 24.71 -1.77 -13.64
C THR A 195 24.74 -2.03 -12.13
N GLN A 196 23.94 -3.01 -11.71
CA GLN A 196 23.93 -3.51 -10.34
C GLN A 196 25.26 -4.16 -9.91
N LEU A 197 26.09 -4.58 -10.87
CA LEU A 197 27.38 -5.22 -10.61
C LEU A 197 28.53 -4.23 -10.37
N GLY A 198 28.25 -2.94 -10.24
CA GLY A 198 29.28 -1.92 -10.02
C GLY A 198 30.01 -1.50 -11.28
N GLN A 199 29.38 -1.67 -12.45
CA GLN A 199 30.02 -1.42 -13.74
C GLN A 199 29.37 -0.26 -14.49
N LEU A 200 30.22 0.52 -15.14
CA LEU A 200 29.86 1.54 -16.12
C LEU A 200 30.11 0.96 -17.52
N VAL A 201 29.10 0.98 -18.37
CA VAL A 201 29.16 0.43 -19.72
C VAL A 201 28.82 1.53 -20.71
N SER A 202 29.57 1.60 -21.82
CA SER A 202 29.26 2.48 -22.95
C SER A 202 29.00 1.66 -24.21
N LEU A 203 27.95 2.01 -24.94
CA LEU A 203 27.60 1.46 -26.25
C LEU A 203 27.71 2.54 -27.33
N ASP A 204 28.14 2.14 -28.52
CA ASP A 204 28.01 2.95 -29.73
C ASP A 204 26.57 2.99 -30.26
N ASP A 205 26.37 3.72 -31.34
CA ASP A 205 25.05 3.89 -31.96
C ASP A 205 24.42 2.59 -32.50
N ASP A 206 25.22 1.56 -32.76
CA ASP A 206 24.81 0.25 -33.27
C ASP A 206 24.64 -0.79 -32.14
N GLY A 207 24.93 -0.42 -30.89
CA GLY A 207 24.81 -1.29 -29.72
C GLY A 207 26.08 -2.08 -29.39
N ASN A 208 27.22 -1.77 -30.01
CA ASN A 208 28.48 -2.42 -29.66
C ASN A 208 29.13 -1.75 -28.46
N ILE A 209 29.72 -2.55 -27.57
CA ILE A 209 30.40 -2.03 -26.38
C ILE A 209 31.66 -1.26 -26.78
N ASN A 210 31.69 0.04 -26.45
CA ASN A 210 32.89 0.87 -26.50
C ASN A 210 33.84 0.51 -25.34
N TYR A 211 33.30 0.47 -24.12
CA TYR A 211 34.03 0.06 -22.92
C TYR A 211 33.09 -0.51 -21.84
N ARG A 212 33.67 -1.30 -20.93
CA ARG A 212 33.06 -1.75 -19.68
C ARG A 212 34.09 -1.59 -18.57
N LYS A 213 33.75 -0.85 -17.51
CA LYS A 213 34.67 -0.54 -16.40
C LYS A 213 34.01 -0.77 -15.06
N SER A 214 34.69 -1.50 -14.18
CA SER A 214 34.31 -1.58 -12.77
C SER A 214 34.77 -0.30 -12.06
N ILE A 215 33.80 0.50 -11.63
CA ILE A 215 34.07 1.78 -10.94
C ILE A 215 34.43 1.52 -9.48
N SER A 216 33.73 0.58 -8.85
CA SER A 216 33.97 0.17 -7.47
C SER A 216 34.54 -1.26 -7.40
N LYS A 217 35.29 -1.54 -6.32
CA LYS A 217 35.75 -2.89 -6.02
C LYS A 217 34.66 -3.62 -5.23
N PRO A 218 34.42 -4.93 -5.48
CA PRO A 218 33.52 -5.72 -4.67
C PRO A 218 33.88 -5.66 -3.18
N ILE A 219 32.87 -5.55 -2.32
CA ILE A 219 33.04 -5.57 -0.87
C ILE A 219 33.03 -7.02 -0.38
N LYS A 220 33.91 -7.29 0.58
CA LYS A 220 34.02 -8.61 1.20
C LYS A 220 33.05 -8.72 2.37
N VAL A 221 32.15 -9.69 2.30
CA VAL A 221 31.14 -9.97 3.33
C VAL A 221 31.42 -11.33 3.96
N ASN A 222 31.51 -11.37 5.30
CA ASN A 222 31.76 -12.60 6.04
C ASN A 222 30.46 -13.10 6.69
N SER A 223 30.08 -14.35 6.39
CA SER A 223 28.97 -15.05 7.04
C SER A 223 29.34 -16.53 7.27
N MET A 224 28.92 -17.08 8.42
CA MET A 224 29.18 -18.46 8.88
C MET A 224 30.52 -19.09 8.38
N GLU A 225 31.63 -18.37 8.57
CA GLU A 225 33.02 -18.76 8.22
C GLU A 225 33.41 -18.73 6.72
N LYS A 226 32.55 -18.26 5.81
CA LYS A 226 32.85 -18.04 4.39
C LYS A 226 32.92 -16.56 4.01
N ASN A 227 33.72 -16.29 2.98
CA ASN A 227 33.90 -14.95 2.42
C ASN A 227 33.18 -14.87 1.08
N HIS A 228 32.26 -13.91 0.97
CA HIS A 228 31.55 -13.59 -0.25
C HIS A 228 32.06 -12.25 -0.79
N LEU A 229 32.20 -12.13 -2.11
CA LEU A 229 32.50 -10.87 -2.78
C LEU A 229 31.21 -10.36 -3.40
N VAL A 230 30.81 -9.16 -3.00
CA VAL A 230 29.55 -8.55 -3.40
C VAL A 230 29.86 -7.33 -4.26
N GLY A 231 29.37 -7.32 -5.50
CA GLY A 231 29.40 -6.15 -6.37
C GLY A 231 28.53 -5.04 -5.77
N ILE A 232 28.91 -3.78 -5.96
CA ILE A 232 28.28 -2.64 -5.31
C ILE A 232 27.58 -1.78 -6.36
N ASN A 233 26.33 -1.42 -6.09
CA ASN A 233 25.48 -0.76 -7.08
C ASN A 233 26.02 0.61 -7.52
N LEU A 234 25.94 0.90 -8.82
CA LEU A 234 26.06 2.25 -9.36
C LEU A 234 24.65 2.78 -9.66
N TRP A 235 24.23 3.81 -8.95
CA TRP A 235 22.80 4.18 -8.90
C TRP A 235 22.39 5.19 -9.96
N ASP A 236 23.18 6.26 -10.13
CA ASP A 236 22.78 7.37 -10.99
C ASP A 236 23.98 7.98 -11.74
N LEU A 237 23.64 8.72 -12.80
CA LEU A 237 24.57 9.37 -13.73
C LEU A 237 24.18 10.83 -13.93
N LEU A 238 25.17 11.73 -13.89
CA LEU A 238 24.98 13.14 -14.24
C LEU A 238 26.17 13.66 -15.03
N VAL A 239 25.90 14.38 -16.12
CA VAL A 239 26.91 15.20 -16.78
C VAL A 239 26.83 16.60 -16.19
N PHE A 240 27.94 17.08 -15.65
CA PHE A 240 28.06 18.38 -15.00
C PHE A 240 29.42 18.99 -15.35
N ASN A 241 29.44 20.20 -15.92
CA ASN A 241 30.65 20.86 -16.43
C ASN A 241 31.52 19.96 -17.33
N ASP A 242 30.89 19.34 -18.34
CA ASP A 242 31.51 18.42 -19.31
C ASP A 242 32.19 17.19 -18.70
N LYS A 243 31.86 16.85 -17.45
CA LYS A 243 32.37 15.66 -16.74
C LYS A 243 31.23 14.73 -16.38
N LEU A 244 31.50 13.43 -16.38
CA LEU A 244 30.54 12.42 -15.97
C LEU A 244 30.72 12.08 -14.50
N TYR A 245 29.65 12.19 -13.74
CA TYR A 245 29.60 11.81 -12.33
C TYR A 245 28.75 10.56 -12.14
N VAL A 246 29.25 9.64 -11.33
CA VAL A 246 28.61 8.34 -11.06
C VAL A 246 28.47 8.13 -9.57
N SER A 247 27.24 7.98 -9.10
CA SER A 247 26.97 7.72 -7.69
C SER A 247 27.06 6.22 -7.38
N CYS A 248 27.60 5.88 -6.22
CA CYS A 248 27.88 4.49 -5.85
C CYS A 248 27.43 4.20 -4.41
N GLU A 249 26.91 3.00 -4.20
CA GLU A 249 26.41 2.53 -2.91
C GLU A 249 27.44 2.57 -1.77
N ASN A 250 28.74 2.57 -2.09
CA ASN A 250 29.83 2.66 -1.11
C ASN A 250 30.09 4.07 -0.54
N ASP A 251 29.07 4.94 -0.53
CA ASP A 251 29.16 6.31 0.02
C ASP A 251 30.16 7.22 -0.75
N LYS A 252 30.30 6.96 -2.05
CA LYS A 252 31.18 7.74 -2.93
C LYS A 252 30.47 8.24 -4.18
N LEU A 253 30.93 9.40 -4.60
CA LEU A 253 30.68 9.97 -5.92
C LEU A 253 31.98 9.90 -6.72
N TYR A 254 31.90 9.42 -7.96
CA TYR A 254 33.05 9.26 -8.84
C TYR A 254 32.98 10.25 -9.99
N GLU A 255 34.07 10.96 -10.25
CA GLU A 255 34.29 11.70 -11.49
C GLU A 255 34.96 10.75 -12.50
N VAL A 256 34.37 10.60 -13.68
CA VAL A 256 34.75 9.60 -14.69
C VAL A 256 34.98 10.26 -16.04
N ASP A 257 36.03 9.83 -16.74
CA ASP A 257 36.23 10.16 -18.15
C ASP A 257 35.23 9.35 -19.00
N TYR A 258 34.25 10.03 -19.56
CA TYR A 258 33.17 9.39 -20.31
C TYR A 258 33.63 8.80 -21.66
N HIS A 259 34.87 9.05 -22.12
CA HIS A 259 35.40 8.44 -23.34
C HIS A 259 35.92 7.01 -23.13
N ASN A 260 36.38 6.67 -21.92
CA ASN A 260 37.03 5.38 -21.64
C ASN A 260 36.57 4.72 -20.33
N GLY A 261 35.74 5.41 -19.53
CA GLY A 261 35.20 4.94 -18.26
C GLY A 261 36.21 4.91 -17.10
N GLU A 262 37.39 5.52 -17.25
CA GLU A 262 38.39 5.59 -16.17
C GLU A 262 37.99 6.61 -15.11
N VAL A 263 38.14 6.23 -13.85
CA VAL A 263 37.90 7.12 -12.70
C VAL A 263 39.01 8.16 -12.66
N ILE A 264 38.64 9.44 -12.73
CA ILE A 264 39.52 10.59 -12.62
C ILE A 264 39.74 10.94 -11.14
N ASN A 265 38.65 11.01 -10.39
CA ASN A 265 38.66 11.39 -8.97
C ASN A 265 37.46 10.74 -8.24
N ASP A 266 37.53 10.69 -6.91
CA ASP A 266 36.41 10.26 -6.06
C ASP A 266 36.23 11.17 -4.85
N LEU A 267 34.98 11.36 -4.45
CA LEU A 267 34.59 12.15 -3.29
C LEU A 267 33.79 11.26 -2.33
N LYS A 268 34.20 11.26 -1.06
CA LYS A 268 33.47 10.58 0.00
C LYS A 268 32.34 11.48 0.51
N LEU A 269 31.14 10.92 0.67
CA LEU A 269 29.95 11.67 1.06
C LEU A 269 29.73 11.70 2.59
N ASP A 270 30.38 10.79 3.32
CA ASP A 270 30.31 10.63 4.77
C ASP A 270 28.88 10.50 5.30
N ILE A 271 28.00 9.79 4.58
CA ILE A 271 26.62 9.50 4.99
C ILE A 271 26.50 8.13 5.64
N VAL A 272 27.14 7.13 5.03
CA VAL A 272 27.06 5.72 5.46
C VAL A 272 28.44 5.23 5.87
N ASP A 273 28.55 4.67 7.07
CA ASP A 273 29.79 3.99 7.47
C ASP A 273 29.92 2.66 6.70
N GLN A 274 31.16 2.29 6.37
CA GLN A 274 31.45 1.05 5.66
C GLN A 274 31.01 -0.20 6.46
N ASP A 275 31.13 -0.16 7.79
CA ASP A 275 30.70 -1.27 8.65
C ASP A 275 29.17 -1.45 8.63
N ASP A 276 28.42 -0.34 8.56
CA ASP A 276 26.96 -0.35 8.43
C ASP A 276 26.55 -0.90 7.06
N LEU A 277 27.21 -0.50 5.97
CA LEU A 277 26.98 -1.07 4.65
C LEU A 277 27.28 -2.58 4.61
N ILE A 278 28.39 -3.03 5.23
CA ILE A 278 28.71 -4.46 5.32
C ILE A 278 27.63 -5.22 6.10
N LYS A 279 27.09 -4.63 7.17
CA LYS A 279 25.97 -5.21 7.93
C LYS A 279 24.75 -5.36 7.02
N ARG A 280 24.38 -4.33 6.25
CA ARG A 280 23.27 -4.39 5.28
C ARG A 280 23.45 -5.44 4.20
N LEU A 281 24.65 -5.56 3.64
CA LEU A 281 24.92 -6.57 2.62
C LEU A 281 24.78 -8.00 3.18
N LYS A 282 25.05 -8.23 4.47
CA LYS A 282 24.81 -9.53 5.13
C LYS A 282 23.33 -9.86 5.30
N GLU A 283 22.48 -8.84 5.44
CA GLU A 283 21.04 -9.02 5.62
C GLU A 283 20.37 -9.60 4.36
N GLN A 284 21.02 -9.53 3.19
CA GLN A 284 20.59 -10.17 1.93
C GLN A 284 20.87 -11.68 1.87
N TYR A 285 21.01 -12.31 3.04
CA TYR A 285 21.24 -13.73 3.19
C TYR A 285 19.96 -14.51 2.90
N SER A 286 20.09 -15.58 2.11
CA SER A 286 19.08 -16.62 1.97
C SER A 286 19.71 -17.99 2.19
N TYR A 287 18.92 -18.94 2.69
CA TYR A 287 19.36 -20.31 2.88
C TYR A 287 18.68 -21.23 1.88
N ASP A 288 19.47 -21.86 1.01
CA ASP A 288 18.99 -22.94 0.16
C ASP A 288 18.87 -24.22 1.01
N TYR A 289 17.66 -24.46 1.51
CA TYR A 289 17.33 -25.64 2.32
C TYR A 289 17.51 -26.95 1.55
N VAL A 290 17.41 -26.94 0.22
CA VAL A 290 17.53 -28.14 -0.62
C VAL A 290 18.99 -28.58 -0.72
N ASN A 291 19.89 -27.62 -0.91
CA ASN A 291 21.32 -27.88 -1.03
C ASN A 291 22.11 -27.68 0.28
N SER A 292 21.44 -27.27 1.35
CA SER A 292 22.06 -26.89 2.64
C SER A 292 23.22 -25.91 2.43
N LYS A 293 22.99 -24.89 1.61
CA LYS A 293 23.99 -23.89 1.26
C LYS A 293 23.44 -22.49 1.54
N GLU A 294 24.28 -21.71 2.18
CA GLU A 294 24.13 -20.28 2.25
C GLU A 294 24.30 -19.64 0.87
N ILE A 295 23.40 -18.71 0.55
CA ILE A 295 23.43 -17.87 -0.64
C ILE A 295 23.32 -16.43 -0.17
N ILE A 296 24.42 -15.69 -0.31
CA ILE A 296 24.41 -14.23 -0.26
C ILE A 296 24.29 -13.74 -1.70
N ALA A 297 23.41 -12.77 -1.95
CA ALA A 297 23.33 -12.09 -3.23
C ALA A 297 24.72 -11.57 -3.65
N ILE A 298 25.12 -11.81 -4.89
CA ILE A 298 26.43 -11.39 -5.40
C ILE A 298 26.48 -9.89 -5.72
N THR A 299 25.39 -9.16 -5.47
CA THR A 299 25.14 -7.77 -5.83
C THR A 299 24.74 -6.92 -4.63
N GLY A 300 24.73 -5.60 -4.83
CA GLY A 300 24.53 -4.61 -3.77
C GLY A 300 23.18 -4.70 -3.07
N VAL A 301 22.93 -3.85 -2.07
CA VAL A 301 21.69 -3.85 -1.27
C VAL A 301 20.47 -3.62 -2.16
N PHE A 302 19.61 -4.63 -2.24
CA PHE A 302 18.28 -4.57 -2.85
C PHE A 302 17.23 -4.65 -1.74
N SER A 303 17.12 -3.59 -0.93
CA SER A 303 16.10 -3.50 0.13
C SER A 303 15.37 -2.17 0.01
N LYS A 304 14.06 -2.14 0.32
CA LYS A 304 13.32 -0.88 0.41
C LYS A 304 13.87 0.06 1.49
N ALA A 305 14.75 -0.42 2.38
CA ALA A 305 15.42 0.34 3.44
C ALA A 305 16.68 1.11 2.98
N PHE A 306 17.21 0.84 1.78
CA PHE A 306 18.41 1.48 1.25
C PHE A 306 18.31 1.63 -0.27
N ASN A 307 18.07 2.86 -0.74
CA ASN A 307 17.81 3.18 -2.15
C ASN A 307 18.82 4.19 -2.73
N GLY A 308 20.11 4.06 -2.40
CA GLY A 308 21.19 4.70 -3.18
C GLY A 308 21.23 6.24 -3.18
N TYR A 309 21.79 6.80 -4.25
CA TYR A 309 22.09 8.24 -4.40
C TYR A 309 21.64 8.72 -5.79
N LYS A 310 20.95 9.85 -5.87
CA LYS A 310 20.58 10.50 -7.14
C LYS A 310 21.24 11.86 -7.24
N LEU A 311 21.55 12.19 -8.47
CA LEU A 311 22.34 13.35 -8.84
C LEU A 311 21.44 14.31 -9.62
N LYS A 312 21.44 15.57 -9.20
CA LYS A 312 20.70 16.63 -9.88
C LYS A 312 21.57 17.86 -10.01
N GLN A 313 21.76 18.33 -11.23
CA GLN A 313 22.27 19.69 -11.41
C GLN A 313 21.17 20.67 -11.02
N ILE A 314 21.46 21.54 -10.05
CA ILE A 314 20.52 22.58 -9.61
C ILE A 314 20.98 23.98 -10.04
N LYS A 315 22.27 24.16 -10.36
CA LYS A 315 22.87 25.37 -10.92
C LYS A 315 24.10 25.01 -11.77
N ASP A 316 24.62 25.96 -12.56
CA ASP A 316 25.83 25.76 -13.38
C ASP A 316 27.05 25.31 -12.55
N ASP A 317 27.17 25.78 -11.32
CA ASP A 317 28.28 25.52 -10.39
C ASP A 317 27.86 24.67 -9.18
N LEU A 318 26.64 24.11 -9.19
CA LEU A 318 26.09 23.40 -8.03
C LEU A 318 25.32 22.13 -8.40
N MET A 319 25.78 21.01 -7.85
CA MET A 319 25.13 19.71 -7.89
C MET A 319 24.50 19.39 -6.53
N LEU A 320 23.31 18.83 -6.57
CA LEU A 320 22.62 18.25 -5.43
C LEU A 320 22.77 16.73 -5.48
N VAL A 321 23.20 16.14 -4.37
CA VAL A 321 23.15 14.70 -4.12
C VAL A 321 22.08 14.42 -3.10
N GLU A 322 21.04 13.72 -3.52
CA GLU A 322 19.99 13.22 -2.63
C GLU A 322 20.37 11.80 -2.22
N ALA A 323 20.55 11.55 -0.93
CA ALA A 323 20.88 10.23 -0.40
C ALA A 323 19.64 9.57 0.18
N TYR A 324 19.24 8.42 -0.41
CA TYR A 324 17.98 7.77 -0.16
C TYR A 324 18.11 6.53 0.72
N LEU A 325 17.57 6.64 1.93
CA LEU A 325 17.66 5.63 2.96
C LEU A 325 16.27 5.24 3.43
N GLY A 326 15.52 4.70 2.48
CA GLY A 326 14.41 3.76 2.64
C GLY A 326 13.19 4.10 3.49
N ASP A 327 12.14 3.31 3.26
CA ASP A 327 10.90 3.35 4.02
C ASP A 327 11.14 2.87 5.46
N LYS A 328 10.73 3.67 6.46
CA LYS A 328 10.79 3.30 7.89
C LYS A 328 10.02 2.00 8.19
N ASN A 329 9.08 1.61 7.32
CA ASN A 329 8.24 0.42 7.47
C ASN A 329 8.81 -0.84 6.82
N TYR A 330 10.03 -0.85 6.29
CA TYR A 330 10.64 -2.11 5.87
C TYR A 330 10.79 -3.01 7.10
N GLN A 331 10.12 -4.17 7.06
CA GLN A 331 10.01 -5.13 8.14
C GLN A 331 11.33 -5.23 8.92
N GLN A 332 11.23 -5.12 10.25
CA GLN A 332 12.25 -5.74 11.10
C GLN A 332 12.33 -7.18 10.63
N ILE A 333 13.38 -7.54 9.90
CA ILE A 333 13.72 -8.95 9.76
C ILE A 333 13.95 -9.40 11.21
N GLU A 334 12.99 -10.14 11.77
CA GLU A 334 12.93 -10.50 13.19
C GLU A 334 14.26 -11.09 13.71
N MET A 335 15.05 -11.70 12.81
CA MET A 335 16.39 -12.22 13.09
C MET A 335 17.44 -11.16 13.49
N TYR A 336 17.18 -9.85 13.37
CA TYR A 336 18.17 -8.79 13.66
C TYR A 336 17.73 -7.75 14.72
N GLY A 337 16.53 -7.89 15.28
CA GLY A 337 16.05 -7.15 16.46
C GLY A 337 15.91 -5.61 16.30
N ALA A 338 15.58 -4.95 17.42
CA ALA A 338 15.25 -3.52 17.53
C ALA A 338 16.37 -2.51 17.19
N SER A 339 17.55 -2.98 16.74
CA SER A 339 18.71 -2.13 16.39
C SER A 339 18.75 -1.69 14.93
N ASN A 340 17.67 -1.97 14.17
CA ASN A 340 17.56 -1.68 12.75
C ASN A 340 17.03 -0.26 12.49
N THR A 341 17.65 0.76 13.07
CA THR A 341 17.36 2.15 12.70
C THR A 341 17.89 2.39 11.28
N GLY A 342 17.03 2.70 10.31
CA GLY A 342 17.45 3.13 8.98
C GLY A 342 18.48 4.26 9.05
N ILE A 343 19.31 4.39 8.02
CA ILE A 343 20.29 5.49 7.95
C ILE A 343 19.53 6.81 7.75
N GLU A 344 19.95 7.90 8.39
CA GLU A 344 19.25 9.19 8.29
C GLU A 344 19.33 9.77 6.86
N PRO A 345 18.20 10.12 6.22
CA PRO A 345 18.22 10.75 4.90
C PRO A 345 18.97 12.08 4.94
N SER A 346 19.74 12.35 3.88
CA SER A 346 20.61 13.51 3.81
C SER A 346 20.65 14.10 2.40
N LEU A 347 20.77 15.42 2.32
CA LEU A 347 21.03 16.15 1.08
C LEU A 347 22.42 16.78 1.14
N LEU A 348 23.18 16.69 0.05
CA LEU A 348 24.49 17.30 -0.06
C LEU A 348 24.54 18.24 -1.25
N LEU A 349 25.12 19.41 -1.03
CA LEU A 349 25.45 20.35 -2.09
C LEU A 349 26.93 20.23 -2.43
N ILE A 350 27.23 20.00 -3.70
CA ILE A 350 28.57 19.77 -4.22
C ILE A 350 28.90 20.83 -5.26
N SER A 351 30.06 21.48 -5.12
CA SER A 351 30.55 22.48 -6.06
C SER A 351 31.05 21.87 -7.37
N ASP A 352 31.26 22.71 -8.38
CA ASP A 352 32.03 22.41 -9.58
C ASP A 352 33.49 22.01 -9.31
N ASP A 353 34.07 22.50 -8.21
CA ASP A 353 35.37 22.05 -7.68
C ASP A 353 35.35 20.64 -7.07
N PHE A 354 34.20 19.94 -7.10
CA PHE A 354 33.99 18.59 -6.58
C PHE A 354 34.21 18.50 -5.05
N GLU A 355 33.74 19.51 -4.31
CA GLU A 355 33.78 19.56 -2.85
C GLU A 355 32.37 19.65 -2.24
N VAL A 356 32.16 19.04 -1.07
CA VAL A 356 30.89 19.17 -0.33
C VAL A 356 30.83 20.55 0.33
N ILE A 357 29.91 21.39 -0.13
CA ILE A 357 29.67 22.74 0.39
C ILE A 357 28.81 22.69 1.65
N SER A 358 27.76 21.86 1.64
CA SER A 358 26.86 21.72 2.79
C SER A 358 26.19 20.35 2.83
N LYS A 359 25.77 19.98 4.04
CA LYS A 359 25.05 18.74 4.33
C LYS A 359 23.83 19.05 5.18
N ILE A 360 22.66 18.68 4.68
CA ILE A 360 21.38 18.85 5.37
C ILE A 360 20.90 17.47 5.81
N LYS A 361 20.82 17.25 7.12
CA LYS A 361 20.23 16.05 7.71
C LYS A 361 18.73 16.21 7.89
N LEU A 362 17.98 15.15 7.64
CA LEU A 362 16.51 15.18 7.66
C LEU A 362 15.97 14.08 8.58
N GLU A 363 14.98 14.41 9.42
CA GLU A 363 14.35 13.46 10.37
C GLU A 363 13.36 12.50 9.68
N LYS A 364 12.67 13.01 8.65
CA LYS A 364 11.77 12.29 7.75
C LYS A 364 11.91 12.91 6.36
N TYR A 365 12.05 12.09 5.33
CA TYR A 365 12.06 12.52 3.93
C TYR A 365 11.50 11.37 3.10
N ASN A 366 10.59 11.65 2.16
CA ASN A 366 9.93 10.61 1.39
C ASN A 366 10.60 10.43 0.02
N LEU A 367 11.25 9.30 -0.19
CA LEU A 367 12.44 9.23 -1.03
C LEU A 367 12.22 8.82 -2.48
N ASP A 368 11.11 8.18 -2.82
CA ASP A 368 10.90 7.74 -4.22
C ASP A 368 10.39 8.86 -5.15
N CYS A 369 10.16 10.06 -4.62
CA CYS A 369 9.30 11.08 -5.23
C CYS A 369 9.53 12.50 -4.69
N SER A 370 9.87 12.67 -3.40
CA SER A 370 10.07 14.01 -2.82
C SER A 370 11.43 14.48 -3.27
N ASN A 371 11.42 15.60 -3.96
CA ASN A 371 12.62 16.18 -4.51
C ASN A 371 12.83 17.56 -3.90
N ALA A 372 14.09 17.92 -3.73
CA ALA A 372 14.46 19.27 -3.36
C ALA A 372 14.41 20.20 -4.58
N VAL A 373 14.01 21.45 -4.33
CA VAL A 373 13.90 22.51 -5.35
C VAL A 373 14.78 23.69 -4.96
N LEU A 374 15.66 24.09 -5.88
CA LEU A 374 16.34 25.37 -5.77
C LEU A 374 15.38 26.49 -6.19
N SER A 375 15.21 27.50 -5.33
CA SER A 375 14.39 28.67 -5.63
C SER A 375 14.87 29.90 -4.85
N MET A 376 14.34 31.07 -5.20
CA MET A 376 14.45 32.28 -4.39
C MET A 376 13.43 32.24 -3.24
N TYR A 377 13.88 32.45 -2.00
CA TYR A 377 13.03 32.65 -0.82
C TYR A 377 13.49 33.91 -0.08
N GLN A 378 12.59 34.88 0.11
CA GLN A 378 12.91 36.18 0.74
C GLN A 378 14.13 36.90 0.15
N GLY A 379 14.36 36.76 -1.17
CA GLY A 379 15.44 37.43 -1.88
C GLY A 379 16.81 36.74 -1.86
N GLN A 380 16.90 35.51 -1.34
CA GLN A 380 18.11 34.68 -1.38
C GLN A 380 17.83 33.29 -1.98
N GLU A 381 18.84 32.68 -2.60
CA GLU A 381 18.75 31.29 -3.08
C GLU A 381 18.64 30.33 -1.88
N ALA A 382 17.72 29.38 -1.98
CA ALA A 382 17.42 28.42 -0.95
C ALA A 382 16.98 27.07 -1.55
N ILE A 383 17.23 26.01 -0.80
CA ILE A 383 16.72 24.67 -1.07
C ILE A 383 15.40 24.49 -0.30
N ILE A 384 14.33 24.22 -1.04
CA ILE A 384 12.99 23.98 -0.50
C ILE A 384 12.73 22.48 -0.54
N ILE A 385 12.31 21.94 0.60
CA ILE A 385 12.17 20.51 0.85
C ILE A 385 10.78 20.21 1.41
N PRO A 386 9.92 19.48 0.69
CA PRO A 386 8.72 18.89 1.26
C PRO A 386 9.05 17.62 2.04
N SER A 387 8.45 17.44 3.22
CA SER A 387 8.52 16.21 4.00
C SER A 387 7.21 15.90 4.71
N SER A 388 6.80 14.64 4.70
CA SER A 388 5.70 14.16 5.54
C SER A 388 6.18 14.11 6.99
N PHE A 389 5.62 14.97 7.85
CA PHE A 389 6.06 15.09 9.25
C PHE A 389 5.23 14.19 10.17
N ASN A 390 3.92 14.16 9.98
CA ASN A 390 2.93 13.40 10.73
C ASN A 390 1.65 13.23 9.88
N LYS A 391 0.74 12.38 10.36
CA LYS A 391 -0.56 12.14 9.73
C LYS A 391 -1.23 13.47 9.36
N ASP A 392 -1.63 13.59 8.09
CA ASP A 392 -2.32 14.75 7.50
C ASP A 392 -1.56 16.10 7.42
N VAL A 393 -0.24 16.13 7.69
CA VAL A 393 0.57 17.37 7.59
C VAL A 393 1.80 17.21 6.68
N LEU A 394 1.88 18.08 5.67
CA LEU A 394 3.07 18.24 4.83
C LEU A 394 3.90 19.43 5.33
N ARG A 395 5.12 19.17 5.77
CA ARG A 395 6.06 20.23 6.16
C ARG A 395 6.91 20.64 4.97
N ILE A 396 6.95 21.94 4.67
CA ILE A 396 7.89 22.55 3.74
C ILE A 396 8.98 23.24 4.54
N SER A 397 10.19 22.68 4.49
CA SER A 397 11.38 23.25 5.10
C SER A 397 12.22 23.99 4.06
N VAL A 398 12.72 25.17 4.43
CA VAL A 398 13.57 26.02 3.58
C VAL A 398 14.94 26.12 4.20
N TYR A 399 15.98 25.74 3.46
CA TYR A 399 17.37 25.80 3.89
C TYR A 399 18.17 26.74 2.98
N SER A 400 19.08 27.52 3.54
CA SER A 400 20.09 28.21 2.74
C SER A 400 21.09 27.22 2.16
N LEU A 401 21.86 27.65 1.15
CA LEU A 401 22.86 26.80 0.48
C LEU A 401 24.01 26.37 1.41
N ASP A 402 24.22 27.06 2.54
CA ASP A 402 25.16 26.64 3.59
C ASP A 402 24.57 25.59 4.56
N GLY A 403 23.32 25.17 4.35
CA GLY A 403 22.64 24.14 5.12
C GLY A 403 21.89 24.63 6.36
N LYS A 404 21.79 25.95 6.59
CA LYS A 404 21.03 26.50 7.72
C LYS A 404 19.53 26.52 7.43
N LEU A 405 18.72 26.05 8.38
CA LEU A 405 17.26 26.15 8.32
C LEU A 405 16.81 27.62 8.41
N LEU A 406 16.09 28.09 7.39
CA LEU A 406 15.56 29.45 7.27
C LEU A 406 14.09 29.55 7.68
N SER A 407 13.27 28.56 7.32
CA SER A 407 11.83 28.54 7.59
C SER A 407 11.29 27.12 7.58
N GLN A 408 10.20 26.90 8.32
CA GLN A 408 9.38 25.69 8.22
C GLN A 408 7.91 26.10 8.21
N ASN A 409 7.18 25.57 7.24
CA ASN A 409 5.75 25.84 7.07
C ASN A 409 5.02 24.50 6.99
N ASP A 410 3.89 24.40 7.67
CA ASP A 410 3.07 23.20 7.69
C ASP A 410 1.81 23.45 6.85
N ILE A 411 1.62 22.61 5.84
CA ILE A 411 0.43 22.58 4.99
C ILE A 411 -0.47 21.44 5.49
N ARG A 412 -1.73 21.78 5.73
CA ARG A 412 -2.77 20.87 6.24
C ARG A 412 -3.86 20.71 5.19
N ASN A 413 -4.81 19.79 5.46
CA ASN A 413 -6.01 19.62 4.65
C ASN A 413 -5.69 19.31 3.18
N LEU A 414 -4.75 18.40 2.93
CA LEU A 414 -4.47 17.88 1.57
C LEU A 414 -5.39 16.70 1.21
N GLY A 415 -6.40 16.41 2.02
CA GLY A 415 -7.43 15.40 1.73
C GLY A 415 -6.92 13.98 1.52
N ILE A 416 -5.73 13.66 2.05
CA ILE A 416 -5.13 12.32 2.08
C ILE A 416 -4.26 12.19 3.34
N SER A 417 -4.19 10.97 3.89
CA SER A 417 -3.29 10.64 4.99
C SER A 417 -1.85 10.52 4.52
N LEU A 418 -0.98 11.46 4.88
CA LEU A 418 0.40 11.56 4.36
C LEU A 418 1.41 10.53 4.92
N ASP A 419 0.97 9.54 5.69
CA ASP A 419 1.88 8.50 6.19
C ASP A 419 2.38 7.63 5.02
N ASN A 420 3.71 7.63 4.81
CA ASN A 420 4.41 6.94 3.71
C ASN A 420 4.00 7.34 2.28
N ILE A 421 3.25 8.44 2.09
CA ILE A 421 2.80 8.87 0.76
C ILE A 421 3.87 9.62 -0.01
N LYS A 422 4.10 9.16 -1.24
CA LYS A 422 5.05 9.74 -2.18
C LYS A 422 4.58 11.12 -2.70
N VAL A 423 5.38 12.18 -2.59
CA VAL A 423 5.06 13.54 -3.10
C VAL A 423 6.14 14.06 -4.04
N SER A 424 5.82 14.78 -5.11
CA SER A 424 6.77 15.49 -5.97
C SER A 424 6.52 16.99 -5.89
N PHE A 425 7.58 17.80 -5.94
CA PHE A 425 7.50 19.25 -5.76
C PHE A 425 8.37 19.96 -6.80
N SER A 426 7.78 20.83 -7.62
CA SER A 426 8.51 21.49 -8.71
C SER A 426 8.17 22.98 -8.80
N LYS A 427 9.05 23.76 -9.42
CA LYS A 427 8.80 25.19 -9.65
C LYS A 427 7.70 25.34 -10.70
N TYR A 428 6.71 26.18 -10.44
CA TYR A 428 5.61 26.45 -11.37
C TYR A 428 5.29 27.95 -11.38
N ASN A 429 5.74 28.65 -12.43
CA ASN A 429 5.67 30.12 -12.49
C ASN A 429 6.33 30.76 -11.25
N ASP A 430 5.64 31.70 -10.59
CA ASP A 430 6.09 32.30 -9.33
C ASP A 430 5.84 31.39 -8.11
N ASP A 431 5.04 30.34 -8.29
CA ASP A 431 4.60 29.38 -7.28
C ASP A 431 5.31 28.02 -7.46
N TYR A 432 4.71 26.96 -6.91
CA TYR A 432 5.21 25.59 -6.96
C TYR A 432 4.07 24.62 -7.27
N LEU A 433 4.39 23.52 -7.93
CA LEU A 433 3.49 22.40 -8.18
C LEU A 433 3.86 21.26 -7.23
N LEU A 434 2.90 20.85 -6.40
CA LEU A 434 2.95 19.68 -5.53
C LEU A 434 2.07 18.59 -6.13
N GLN A 435 2.65 17.44 -6.44
CA GLN A 435 1.93 16.27 -6.95
C GLN A 435 2.02 15.14 -5.94
N ILE A 436 0.90 14.57 -5.53
CA ILE A 436 0.90 13.50 -4.54
C ILE A 436 0.49 12.18 -5.16
N ASN A 437 1.35 11.18 -5.07
CA ASN A 437 1.13 9.83 -5.60
C ASN A 437 -0.09 9.17 -4.91
N ASN A 438 -0.90 8.47 -5.70
CA ASN A 438 -2.22 7.95 -5.38
C ASN A 438 -3.19 9.04 -4.84
N GLY A 439 -2.90 10.31 -5.14
CA GLY A 439 -3.64 11.47 -4.65
C GLY A 439 -3.78 12.57 -5.69
N ASN A 440 -4.16 13.77 -5.21
CA ASN A 440 -4.37 14.94 -6.06
C ASN A 440 -3.08 15.76 -6.24
N SER A 441 -3.15 16.73 -7.16
CA SER A 441 -2.11 17.73 -7.39
C SER A 441 -2.56 19.13 -6.94
N TYR A 442 -1.60 19.94 -6.48
CA TYR A 442 -1.80 21.23 -5.83
C TYR A 442 -0.82 22.26 -6.37
N ILE A 443 -1.25 23.52 -6.48
CA ILE A 443 -0.35 24.67 -6.54
C ILE A 443 -0.06 25.08 -5.11
N VAL A 444 1.20 25.11 -4.72
CA VAL A 444 1.66 25.71 -3.45
C VAL A 444 2.17 27.11 -3.78
N HIS A 445 1.58 28.12 -3.16
CA HIS A 445 1.94 29.50 -3.45
C HIS A 445 3.31 29.87 -2.88
N ASN A 446 3.88 30.97 -3.36
CA ASN A 446 5.21 31.45 -2.98
C ASN A 446 5.41 31.73 -1.47
N ASP A 447 4.32 31.85 -0.70
CA ASP A 447 4.39 31.93 0.77
C ASP A 447 4.73 30.58 1.44
N LEU A 448 4.72 29.48 0.68
CA LEU A 448 4.94 28.09 1.09
C LEU A 448 3.97 27.61 2.18
N LYS A 449 2.80 28.24 2.27
CA LYS A 449 1.77 27.98 3.29
C LYS A 449 0.41 27.74 2.66
N THR A 450 0.06 28.52 1.64
CA THR A 450 -1.25 28.45 0.99
C THR A 450 -1.20 27.53 -0.22
N VAL A 451 -2.30 26.81 -0.45
CA VAL A 451 -2.43 25.86 -1.56
C VAL A 451 -3.71 26.07 -2.34
N SER A 452 -3.66 25.83 -3.64
CA SER A 452 -4.83 25.76 -4.52
C SER A 452 -4.87 24.39 -5.19
N PHE A 453 -6.06 23.84 -5.38
CA PHE A 453 -6.21 22.56 -6.07
C PHE A 453 -5.97 22.72 -7.56
N LEU A 454 -5.30 21.74 -8.15
CA LEU A 454 -5.10 21.68 -9.58
C LEU A 454 -6.10 20.69 -10.19
N GLY A 455 -6.96 21.17 -11.08
CA GLY A 455 -7.97 20.37 -11.79
C GLY A 455 -9.22 20.04 -10.95
N SER A 456 -9.06 19.59 -9.71
CA SER A 456 -10.16 19.30 -8.78
C SER A 456 -10.73 20.60 -8.19
N SER A 457 -12.02 20.86 -8.35
CA SER A 457 -12.69 22.02 -7.75
C SER A 457 -13.07 21.80 -6.29
N LYS A 458 -13.20 20.54 -5.85
CA LYS A 458 -13.67 20.17 -4.51
C LYS A 458 -13.20 18.75 -4.15
N ILE A 459 -12.52 18.59 -3.02
CA ILE A 459 -12.14 17.28 -2.48
C ILE A 459 -13.07 16.97 -1.31
N VAL A 460 -13.68 15.77 -1.31
CA VAL A 460 -14.60 15.33 -0.26
C VAL A 460 -13.93 14.30 0.63
N ASN A 461 -13.85 14.59 1.93
CA ASN A 461 -13.26 13.69 2.94
C ASN A 461 -14.31 13.28 3.98
N LYS A 462 -14.23 12.04 4.45
CA LYS A 462 -15.07 11.54 5.52
C LYS A 462 -14.72 12.18 6.86
N ILE A 463 -15.74 12.58 7.62
CA ILE A 463 -15.64 12.96 9.04
C ILE A 463 -16.05 11.78 9.92
N ALA A 464 -17.24 11.23 9.71
CA ALA A 464 -17.80 10.15 10.53
C ALA A 464 -18.83 9.31 9.76
N ASP A 465 -18.95 8.04 10.14
CA ASP A 465 -20.06 7.18 9.72
C ASP A 465 -21.25 7.40 10.67
N VAL A 466 -22.48 7.47 10.14
CA VAL A 466 -23.71 7.58 10.95
C VAL A 466 -24.73 6.53 10.49
N ASP A 467 -25.80 6.31 11.25
CA ASP A 467 -26.76 5.23 10.98
C ASP A 467 -27.44 5.37 9.61
N ASP A 468 -27.82 6.59 9.23
CA ASP A 468 -28.56 6.90 8.01
C ASP A 468 -27.66 7.40 6.86
N GLY A 469 -26.33 7.33 7.00
CA GLY A 469 -25.43 7.90 6.00
C GLY A 469 -23.98 8.10 6.45
N VAL A 470 -23.37 9.17 5.95
CA VAL A 470 -21.99 9.58 6.23
C VAL A 470 -21.88 11.09 6.33
N ILE A 471 -21.09 11.58 7.28
CA ILE A 471 -20.76 13.00 7.41
C ILE A 471 -19.45 13.24 6.66
N VAL A 472 -19.45 14.23 5.77
CA VAL A 472 -18.30 14.57 4.92
C VAL A 472 -17.96 16.05 5.03
N SER A 473 -16.68 16.35 4.91
CA SER A 473 -16.15 17.69 4.72
C SER A 473 -15.80 17.90 3.26
N SER A 474 -15.98 19.13 2.82
CA SER A 474 -15.64 19.57 1.48
C SER A 474 -14.54 20.60 1.57
N ASN A 475 -13.41 20.25 0.99
CA ASN A 475 -12.25 21.09 0.90
C ASN A 475 -12.21 21.75 -0.48
N GLN A 476 -11.89 23.04 -0.52
CA GLN A 476 -11.64 23.81 -1.71
C GLN A 476 -10.40 24.67 -1.46
N ASN A 477 -9.31 24.40 -2.20
CA ASN A 477 -8.04 25.14 -2.09
C ASN A 477 -7.48 25.16 -0.65
N GLY A 478 -7.39 23.98 -0.03
CA GLY A 478 -6.87 23.81 1.34
C GLY A 478 -7.79 24.30 2.46
N LYS A 479 -8.97 24.84 2.12
CA LYS A 479 -9.96 25.35 3.08
C LYS A 479 -11.19 24.47 3.08
N ILE A 480 -11.58 23.99 4.25
CA ILE A 480 -12.83 23.24 4.41
C ILE A 480 -13.97 24.26 4.52
N ASN A 481 -14.80 24.42 3.50
CA ASN A 481 -15.83 25.47 3.48
C ASN A 481 -17.25 24.93 3.59
N GLU A 482 -17.45 23.64 3.43
CA GLU A 482 -18.77 23.00 3.50
C GLU A 482 -18.65 21.66 4.23
N ILE A 483 -19.66 21.37 5.07
CA ILE A 483 -19.87 20.08 5.69
C ILE A 483 -21.24 19.57 5.24
N CYS A 484 -21.32 18.30 4.84
CA CYS A 484 -22.55 17.66 4.40
C CYS A 484 -22.80 16.36 5.16
N LYS A 485 -24.07 16.08 5.45
CA LYS A 485 -24.56 14.75 5.79
C LYS A 485 -25.14 14.14 4.53
N LEU A 486 -24.51 13.10 4.01
CA LEU A 486 -24.95 12.38 2.82
C LEU A 486 -25.69 11.12 3.24
N GLY A 487 -26.84 10.86 2.62
CA GLY A 487 -27.58 9.61 2.79
C GLY A 487 -26.98 8.47 1.99
N LEU A 488 -27.66 7.32 2.03
CA LEU A 488 -27.18 6.07 1.43
C LEU A 488 -27.57 5.89 -0.05
N ASN A 489 -28.15 6.90 -0.72
CA ASN A 489 -28.50 6.84 -2.15
C ASN A 489 -27.46 7.50 -3.08
N GLY A 490 -26.25 7.76 -2.59
CA GLY A 490 -25.14 8.31 -3.38
C GLY A 490 -24.81 9.78 -3.09
N LYS A 491 -23.85 10.32 -3.85
CA LYS A 491 -23.26 11.65 -3.58
C LYS A 491 -24.24 12.81 -3.66
N ASP A 492 -25.32 12.66 -4.41
CA ASP A 492 -26.35 13.69 -4.58
C ASP A 492 -27.47 13.59 -3.51
N ASP A 493 -27.45 12.57 -2.66
CA ASP A 493 -28.39 12.37 -1.55
C ASP A 493 -28.00 13.23 -0.33
N ILE A 494 -28.02 14.55 -0.50
CA ILE A 494 -27.64 15.49 0.55
C ILE A 494 -28.82 15.62 1.54
N LEU A 495 -28.68 15.01 2.72
CA LEU A 495 -29.65 15.14 3.81
C LEU A 495 -29.55 16.52 4.47
N THR A 496 -28.32 16.96 4.74
CA THR A 496 -28.02 18.23 5.38
C THR A 496 -26.76 18.85 4.80
N LYS A 497 -26.71 20.18 4.72
CA LYS A 497 -25.55 20.95 4.30
C LYS A 497 -25.32 22.16 5.20
N VAL A 498 -24.06 22.44 5.53
CA VAL A 498 -23.62 23.59 6.34
C VAL A 498 -22.42 24.25 5.68
N ASP A 499 -22.56 25.53 5.35
CA ASP A 499 -21.50 26.34 4.76
C ASP A 499 -20.78 27.19 5.82
N ALA A 500 -19.48 27.38 5.65
CA ALA A 500 -18.70 28.33 6.45
C ALA A 500 -19.24 29.75 6.24
N SER A 501 -19.37 30.50 7.35
CA SER A 501 -19.98 31.83 7.29
C SER A 501 -19.07 32.85 6.60
N ASN A 502 -19.66 33.69 5.74
CA ASN A 502 -18.98 34.83 5.09
C ASN A 502 -18.33 35.81 6.08
N LYS A 503 -18.77 35.83 7.34
CA LYS A 503 -18.16 36.68 8.38
C LYS A 503 -16.70 36.31 8.69
N TYR A 504 -16.26 35.13 8.28
CA TYR A 504 -14.88 34.66 8.41
C TYR A 504 -14.05 34.90 7.15
N MET A 505 -14.53 35.72 6.21
CA MET A 505 -13.93 35.88 4.88
C MET A 505 -13.73 34.53 4.16
N ASN A 506 -14.58 33.55 4.47
CA ASN A 506 -14.52 32.19 3.96
C ASN A 506 -13.18 31.48 4.22
N ASN A 507 -12.54 31.74 5.36
CA ASN A 507 -11.31 31.05 5.73
C ASN A 507 -11.49 29.53 5.98
N GLY A 508 -12.75 29.07 6.14
CA GLY A 508 -13.09 27.66 6.31
C GLY A 508 -12.98 27.15 7.75
N PHE A 509 -13.39 25.91 7.96
CA PHE A 509 -13.26 25.14 9.18
C PHE A 509 -11.83 24.60 9.30
N GLU A 510 -11.18 24.84 10.44
CA GLU A 510 -9.77 24.51 10.69
C GLU A 510 -9.62 23.13 11.33
N ALA A 511 -10.50 22.82 12.29
CA ALA A 511 -10.61 21.53 12.95
C ALA A 511 -12.08 21.18 13.09
N ILE A 512 -12.43 19.90 12.92
CA ILE A 512 -13.81 19.39 12.97
C ILE A 512 -13.81 18.05 13.67
N THR A 513 -14.73 17.88 14.62
CA THR A 513 -14.96 16.60 15.30
C THR A 513 -16.45 16.36 15.44
N TYR A 514 -16.88 15.13 15.19
CA TYR A 514 -18.22 14.65 15.48
C TYR A 514 -18.25 13.99 16.86
N ASP A 515 -19.25 14.33 17.67
CA ASP A 515 -19.50 13.70 18.97
C ASP A 515 -20.75 12.81 18.89
N ASP A 516 -20.54 11.49 18.91
CA ASP A 516 -21.59 10.49 18.83
C ASP A 516 -22.66 10.65 19.93
N ASN A 517 -22.26 11.12 21.13
CA ASN A 517 -23.15 11.25 22.28
C ASN A 517 -24.18 12.37 22.11
N SER A 518 -23.78 13.50 21.53
CA SER A 518 -24.65 14.66 21.34
C SER A 518 -25.26 14.75 19.93
N GLY A 519 -24.70 14.02 18.96
CA GLY A 519 -25.06 14.17 17.55
C GLY A 519 -24.62 15.52 16.97
N GLN A 520 -23.67 16.21 17.62
CA GLN A 520 -23.21 17.54 17.21
C GLN A 520 -21.81 17.47 16.60
N LEU A 521 -21.55 18.40 15.68
CA LEU A 521 -20.20 18.72 15.23
C LEU A 521 -19.68 19.93 15.99
N LEU A 522 -18.45 19.80 16.44
CA LEU A 522 -17.68 20.86 17.06
C LEU A 522 -16.58 21.29 16.08
N SER A 523 -16.45 22.59 15.83
CA SER A 523 -15.46 23.09 14.90
C SER A 523 -14.78 24.39 15.34
N LEU A 524 -13.48 24.49 15.03
CA LEU A 524 -12.68 25.70 15.14
C LEU A 524 -12.71 26.44 13.80
N VAL A 525 -12.95 27.76 13.82
CA VAL A 525 -12.93 28.61 12.64
C VAL A 525 -12.13 29.88 12.91
N ASN A 526 -11.24 30.26 12.00
CA ASN A 526 -10.47 31.49 12.10
C ASN A 526 -11.07 32.61 11.24
N GLU A 527 -11.23 33.79 11.82
CA GLU A 527 -11.57 35.02 11.11
C GLU A 527 -10.28 35.69 10.63
N ILE A 528 -10.21 35.98 9.34
CA ILE A 528 -9.07 36.65 8.71
C ILE A 528 -9.44 38.06 8.26
N ASN A 529 -8.43 38.92 8.15
CA ASN A 529 -8.57 40.24 7.54
C ASN A 529 -8.31 40.21 6.01
N ASN A 530 -8.38 41.36 5.35
CA ASN A 530 -8.12 41.50 3.92
C ASN A 530 -6.67 41.23 3.48
N LYS A 531 -5.78 40.86 4.40
CA LYS A 531 -4.39 40.47 4.16
C LYS A 531 -4.15 38.99 4.52
N ASP A 532 -5.20 38.21 4.71
CA ASP A 532 -5.16 36.81 5.15
C ASP A 532 -4.50 36.59 6.52
N GLU A 533 -4.41 37.65 7.34
CA GLU A 533 -3.93 37.53 8.73
C GLU A 533 -5.10 37.16 9.62
N VAL A 534 -4.94 36.12 10.46
CA VAL A 534 -5.94 35.73 11.45
C VAL A 534 -6.07 36.84 12.51
N ILE A 535 -7.30 37.30 12.73
CA ILE A 535 -7.64 38.37 13.68
C ILE A 535 -8.53 37.91 14.83
N ALA A 536 -9.16 36.74 14.69
CA ALA A 536 -9.93 36.10 15.75
C ALA A 536 -10.11 34.60 15.46
N SER A 537 -10.44 33.85 16.49
CA SER A 537 -10.89 32.47 16.37
C SER A 537 -12.28 32.33 16.96
N HIS A 538 -13.06 31.43 16.42
CA HIS A 538 -14.43 31.16 16.82
C HIS A 538 -14.62 29.66 16.98
N ILE A 539 -15.40 29.29 17.98
CA ILE A 539 -15.93 27.95 18.11
C ILE A 539 -17.33 27.95 17.51
N VAL A 540 -17.58 26.95 16.66
CA VAL A 540 -18.86 26.73 16.01
C VAL A 540 -19.39 25.35 16.41
N ILE A 541 -20.62 25.32 16.92
CA ILE A 541 -21.33 24.07 17.24
C ILE A 541 -22.48 23.92 16.25
N ILE A 542 -22.53 22.76 15.59
CA ILE A 542 -23.44 22.48 14.50
C ILE A 542 -24.25 21.25 14.88
N ASP A 543 -25.58 21.38 14.84
CA ASP A 543 -26.47 20.23 14.81
C ASP A 543 -26.54 19.73 13.37
N ILE A 544 -25.99 18.54 13.12
CA ILE A 544 -25.82 18.01 11.77
C ILE A 544 -27.12 17.42 11.19
N ASP A 545 -28.10 17.09 12.02
CA ASP A 545 -29.39 16.61 11.55
C ASP A 545 -30.26 17.77 11.05
N SER A 546 -30.20 18.92 11.71
CA SER A 546 -30.91 20.13 11.27
C SER A 546 -30.10 21.05 10.35
N GLY A 547 -28.77 20.90 10.32
CA GLY A 547 -27.84 21.78 9.62
C GLY A 547 -27.70 23.16 10.26
N LYS A 548 -28.24 23.32 11.47
CA LYS A 548 -28.26 24.61 12.14
C LYS A 548 -26.99 24.80 12.95
N ILE A 549 -26.30 25.92 12.70
CA ILE A 549 -25.29 26.44 13.63
C ILE A 549 -26.03 26.85 14.92
N THR A 550 -25.89 26.04 15.97
CA THR A 550 -26.54 26.27 17.25
C THR A 550 -25.77 27.28 18.08
N GLN A 551 -24.45 27.30 17.96
CA GLN A 551 -23.57 28.27 18.60
C GLN A 551 -22.46 28.73 17.67
N ASP A 552 -22.13 30.00 17.80
CA ASP A 552 -21.05 30.65 17.08
C ASP A 552 -20.49 31.76 17.97
N ARG A 553 -19.27 31.53 18.48
CA ARG A 553 -18.72 32.29 19.59
C ARG A 553 -17.25 32.57 19.37
N LYS A 554 -16.90 33.86 19.39
CA LYS A 554 -15.52 34.33 19.36
C LYS A 554 -14.80 33.92 20.64
N VAL A 555 -13.65 33.30 20.49
CA VAL A 555 -12.75 32.95 21.59
C VAL A 555 -11.99 34.20 22.02
N LEU A 556 -12.09 34.56 23.30
CA LEU A 556 -11.35 35.69 23.87
C LEU A 556 -10.01 35.18 24.46
N LEU A 557 -8.91 35.71 23.93
CA LEU A 557 -7.54 35.39 24.34
C LEU A 557 -6.84 36.63 24.94
N GLU A 558 -5.92 36.40 25.86
CA GLU A 558 -5.07 37.47 26.38
C GLU A 558 -4.13 38.02 25.28
N SER A 559 -4.00 39.35 25.17
CA SER A 559 -3.03 40.05 24.30
C SER A 559 -3.26 40.00 22.76
N ASN A 560 -4.51 40.01 22.28
CA ASN A 560 -4.85 40.00 20.83
C ASN A 560 -4.26 38.81 20.04
N LYS A 561 -4.04 37.67 20.69
CA LYS A 561 -3.69 36.42 20.01
C LYS A 561 -4.95 35.72 19.52
N TYR A 562 -4.80 34.79 18.57
CA TYR A 562 -5.85 33.90 18.07
C TYR A 562 -5.48 32.45 18.38
N LEU A 563 -6.48 31.57 18.40
CA LEU A 563 -6.33 30.17 18.70
C LEU A 563 -5.97 29.41 17.41
N VAL A 564 -4.95 28.57 17.48
CA VAL A 564 -4.59 27.66 16.40
C VAL A 564 -4.59 26.27 17.00
N GLY A 565 -5.33 25.35 16.39
CA GLY A 565 -5.34 23.96 16.81
C GLY A 565 -5.65 23.01 15.67
N SER A 566 -5.15 21.79 15.78
CA SER A 566 -5.45 20.68 14.85
C SER A 566 -6.62 19.84 15.35
N GLU A 567 -6.77 19.74 16.67
CA GLU A 567 -7.80 18.93 17.29
C GLU A 567 -8.75 19.81 18.11
N ILE A 568 -10.03 19.45 18.05
CA ILE A 568 -11.07 20.07 18.87
C ILE A 568 -11.99 18.99 19.38
N LYS A 569 -12.32 19.00 20.68
CA LYS A 569 -13.27 18.05 21.27
C LYS A 569 -13.98 18.65 22.47
N TYR A 570 -15.12 18.08 22.82
CA TYR A 570 -15.72 18.34 24.12
C TYR A 570 -14.80 17.84 25.23
N PHE A 571 -14.81 18.58 26.33
CA PHE A 571 -14.08 18.30 27.54
C PHE A 571 -15.04 18.26 28.74
N SER A 572 -14.50 17.96 29.90
CA SER A 572 -15.20 17.82 31.17
C SER A 572 -15.79 19.14 31.62
N ASP A 573 -17.01 19.13 32.21
CA ASP A 573 -17.65 20.29 32.87
C ASP A 573 -16.88 20.68 34.15
N LEU A 574 -15.95 21.64 34.06
CA LEU A 574 -15.01 22.02 35.12
C LEU A 574 -15.56 23.07 36.09
N ASN A 575 -16.48 23.91 35.64
CA ASN A 575 -17.05 24.98 36.46
C ASN A 575 -18.43 24.60 37.07
N ASN A 576 -18.96 23.42 36.74
CA ASN A 576 -20.27 22.89 37.14
C ASN A 576 -21.46 23.76 36.72
N ASP A 577 -21.38 24.38 35.54
CA ASP A 577 -22.49 25.14 34.95
C ASP A 577 -23.38 24.31 34.00
N GLU A 578 -23.19 22.99 34.00
CA GLU A 578 -23.86 22.00 33.15
C GLU A 578 -23.49 22.10 31.66
N LYS A 579 -22.46 22.89 31.30
CA LYS A 579 -21.87 22.92 29.96
C LYS A 579 -20.49 22.27 29.99
N LYS A 580 -20.27 21.35 29.04
CA LYS A 580 -18.96 20.78 28.78
C LYS A 580 -18.02 21.87 28.24
N GLU A 581 -16.83 21.98 28.81
CA GLU A 581 -15.72 22.76 28.28
C GLU A 581 -15.30 22.22 26.90
N ILE A 582 -14.46 22.98 26.22
CA ILE A 582 -13.94 22.65 24.91
C ILE A 582 -12.42 22.64 25.00
N LEU A 583 -11.83 21.53 24.56
CA LEU A 583 -10.38 21.39 24.47
C LEU A 583 -9.97 21.55 23.00
N VAL A 584 -9.12 22.54 22.75
CA VAL A 584 -8.47 22.75 21.45
C VAL A 584 -6.98 22.53 21.63
N ASP A 585 -6.45 21.43 21.09
CA ASP A 585 -5.15 20.87 21.46
C ASP A 585 -4.97 20.86 23.00
N ASN A 586 -4.19 21.80 23.56
CA ASN A 586 -3.93 21.93 25.00
C ASN A 586 -4.64 23.11 25.66
N CYS A 587 -5.52 23.82 24.96
CA CYS A 587 -6.21 25.02 25.45
C CYS A 587 -7.61 24.68 25.98
N ILE A 588 -7.88 24.96 27.25
CA ILE A 588 -9.23 24.79 27.84
C ILE A 588 -10.04 26.06 27.66
N ILE A 589 -11.17 25.91 26.98
CA ILE A 589 -12.12 26.97 26.69
C ILE A 589 -13.42 26.68 27.41
N ASP A 590 -13.94 27.69 28.11
CA ASP A 590 -15.20 27.58 28.85
C ASP A 590 -16.37 27.34 27.90
N GLY A 591 -17.16 26.27 28.13
CA GLY A 591 -18.27 25.88 27.26
C GLY A 591 -19.44 26.87 27.24
N ASN A 592 -19.50 27.78 28.21
CA ASN A 592 -20.55 28.77 28.35
C ASN A 592 -20.09 30.18 27.93
N SER A 593 -18.97 30.68 28.45
CA SER A 593 -18.44 32.00 28.07
C SER A 593 -17.59 32.02 26.80
N PHE A 594 -17.01 30.88 26.39
CA PHE A 594 -16.06 30.74 25.27
C PHE A 594 -14.75 31.53 25.45
N ASP A 595 -14.40 31.86 26.69
CA ASP A 595 -13.09 32.43 27.01
C ASP A 595 -12.05 31.31 27.15
N LEU A 596 -10.81 31.57 26.73
CA LEU A 596 -9.68 30.75 27.17
C LEU A 596 -9.51 30.93 28.68
N LYS A 597 -9.48 29.83 29.43
CA LYS A 597 -9.36 29.87 30.90
C LYS A 597 -8.03 29.33 31.40
N SER A 598 -7.53 28.26 30.80
CA SER A 598 -6.30 27.61 31.23
C SER A 598 -5.67 26.82 30.09
N TYR A 599 -4.46 26.34 30.34
CA TYR A 599 -3.77 25.39 29.48
C TYR A 599 -3.72 24.06 30.22
N PHE A 600 -4.13 22.99 29.55
CA PHE A 600 -4.04 21.65 30.04
C PHE A 600 -2.72 21.04 29.60
N ASP A 601 -1.81 20.88 30.55
CA ASP A 601 -0.61 20.06 30.40
C ASP A 601 -0.62 19.02 31.53
N PRO A 602 -0.90 17.73 31.23
CA PRO A 602 -0.94 16.67 32.23
C PRO A 602 0.47 16.26 32.67
N MET A 603 1.28 17.22 33.11
CA MET A 603 2.67 16.97 33.49
C MET A 603 2.74 16.42 34.92
N ILE A 604 3.00 15.12 35.05
CA ILE A 604 3.32 14.46 36.32
C ILE A 604 4.84 14.26 36.38
N GLU A 605 5.54 14.99 37.25
CA GLU A 605 7.00 14.88 37.42
C GLU A 605 7.36 13.70 38.34
N GLU A 606 7.34 12.48 37.81
CA GLU A 606 7.76 11.28 38.54
C GLU A 606 8.73 10.41 37.74
N ASN A 607 9.58 9.67 38.45
CA ASN A 607 10.46 8.68 37.82
C ASN A 607 9.65 7.41 37.52
N GLY A 608 9.26 7.23 36.26
CA GLY A 608 8.47 6.08 35.80
C GLY A 608 7.77 6.34 34.47
N MET A 609 6.89 5.43 34.07
CA MET A 609 6.01 5.61 32.91
C MET A 609 4.62 6.03 33.40
N ILE A 610 4.09 7.11 32.82
CA ILE A 610 2.76 7.63 33.14
C ILE A 610 1.78 7.12 32.08
N ILE A 611 0.69 6.52 32.53
CA ILE A 611 -0.37 6.00 31.65
C ILE A 611 -1.72 6.65 31.99
N GLU A 612 -2.46 7.00 30.96
CA GLU A 612 -3.82 7.56 31.03
C GLU A 612 -4.84 6.44 31.29
N VAL A 613 -5.68 6.58 32.33
CA VAL A 613 -6.55 5.48 32.80
C VAL A 613 -8.04 5.80 32.87
N GLY A 614 -8.48 6.95 32.34
CA GLY A 614 -9.88 7.38 32.44
C GLY A 614 -10.17 8.12 33.75
N ASP A 615 -11.43 8.48 33.98
CA ASP A 615 -11.89 9.17 35.20
C ASP A 615 -12.19 8.15 36.31
N LEU A 616 -11.37 8.11 37.37
CA LEU A 616 -11.48 7.15 38.48
C LEU A 616 -12.20 7.76 39.69
N ASN A 617 -12.10 9.07 39.88
CA ASN A 617 -12.64 9.78 41.04
C ASN A 617 -14.02 10.41 40.77
N ASN A 618 -14.53 10.29 39.54
CA ASN A 618 -15.77 10.88 39.01
C ASN A 618 -15.78 12.41 39.02
N ASP A 619 -14.61 13.06 38.86
CA ASP A 619 -14.51 14.51 38.67
C ASP A 619 -14.59 14.92 37.20
N LYS A 620 -14.86 13.95 36.32
CA LYS A 620 -14.97 14.05 34.86
C LYS A 620 -13.63 14.25 34.16
N ILE A 621 -12.52 14.43 34.87
CA ILE A 621 -11.20 14.64 34.28
C ILE A 621 -10.46 13.30 34.25
N VAL A 622 -9.65 13.12 33.22
CA VAL A 622 -8.86 11.90 33.11
C VAL A 622 -7.78 11.83 34.19
N ASP A 623 -7.67 10.67 34.82
CA ASP A 623 -6.68 10.32 35.84
C ASP A 623 -5.52 9.52 35.24
N TYR A 624 -4.44 9.40 36.02
CA TYR A 624 -3.20 8.75 35.60
C TYR A 624 -2.72 7.72 36.62
N VAL A 625 -1.97 6.74 36.13
CA VAL A 625 -1.14 5.85 36.96
C VAL A 625 0.32 6.09 36.61
N ASN A 626 1.15 6.37 37.60
CA ASN A 626 2.61 6.31 37.45
C ASN A 626 3.09 4.89 37.77
N VAL A 627 3.78 4.28 36.83
CA VAL A 627 4.39 2.95 36.94
C VAL A 627 5.90 3.13 37.12
N GLY A 628 6.34 3.11 38.39
CA GLY A 628 7.76 3.21 38.75
C GLY A 628 8.46 1.84 38.73
N GLU A 629 9.75 1.80 39.09
CA GLU A 629 10.53 0.55 39.04
C GLU A 629 9.96 -0.54 39.98
N ASN A 630 9.50 -0.19 41.18
CA ASN A 630 9.12 -1.16 42.23
C ASN A 630 7.68 -0.98 42.73
N GLU A 631 7.01 0.09 42.30
CA GLU A 631 5.69 0.48 42.79
C GLU A 631 4.99 1.29 41.71
N MET A 632 3.70 1.02 41.52
CA MET A 632 2.80 1.88 40.75
C MET A 632 1.84 2.59 41.68
N ARG A 633 1.37 3.75 41.25
CA ARG A 633 0.51 4.60 42.06
C ARG A 633 -0.47 5.40 41.22
N VAL A 634 -1.72 5.47 41.70
CA VAL A 634 -2.77 6.28 41.09
C VAL A 634 -2.58 7.76 41.46
N TYR A 635 -2.78 8.63 40.48
CA TYR A 635 -2.86 10.08 40.61
C TYR A 635 -4.27 10.48 40.23
N HIS A 636 -5.00 11.01 41.21
CA HIS A 636 -6.29 11.61 40.92
C HIS A 636 -6.03 13.04 40.46
N SER A 637 -6.64 13.38 39.34
CA SER A 637 -6.95 14.74 38.99
C SER A 637 -7.72 15.41 40.13
N THR A 638 -7.53 16.71 40.19
CA THR A 638 -8.27 17.63 41.02
C THR A 638 -8.30 18.93 40.24
N HIS A 639 -9.44 19.59 40.21
CA HIS A 639 -9.53 20.89 39.58
C HIS A 639 -10.04 21.92 40.57
N ASN A 640 -9.51 23.13 40.45
CA ASN A 640 -10.09 24.31 41.05
C ASN A 640 -10.55 25.21 39.93
N ASN A 641 -11.83 25.14 39.59
CA ASN A 641 -12.36 25.75 38.37
C ASN A 641 -11.63 25.16 37.15
N PHE A 642 -10.95 25.96 36.34
CA PHE A 642 -10.25 25.52 35.13
C PHE A 642 -8.80 25.09 35.37
N ASP A 643 -8.25 25.29 36.57
CA ASP A 643 -6.89 24.86 36.90
C ASP A 643 -6.91 23.39 37.31
N ILE A 644 -6.33 22.53 36.47
CA ILE A 644 -6.25 21.09 36.70
C ILE A 644 -4.88 20.76 37.30
N SER A 645 -4.87 19.97 38.36
CA SER A 645 -3.66 19.48 39.00
C SER A 645 -3.83 18.03 39.42
N TYR A 646 -2.71 17.31 39.47
CA TYR A 646 -2.72 15.89 39.82
C TYR A 646 -2.16 15.66 41.21
N SER A 647 -2.93 14.93 42.02
CA SER A 647 -2.60 14.64 43.41
C SER A 647 -2.28 13.15 43.59
N LYS A 648 -1.18 12.89 44.28
CA LYS A 648 -0.72 11.55 44.59
C LYS A 648 -1.68 10.87 45.57
N THR A 649 -2.21 9.70 45.22
CA THR A 649 -3.08 8.94 46.13
C THR A 649 -2.29 7.97 47.02
N ASN A 650 -2.99 7.33 47.96
CA ASN A 650 -2.47 6.19 48.72
C ASN A 650 -2.74 4.84 48.03
N ILE A 651 -3.36 4.84 46.85
CA ILE A 651 -3.63 3.63 46.08
C ILE A 651 -2.34 3.24 45.37
N THR A 652 -1.67 2.23 45.92
CA THR A 652 -0.36 1.77 45.46
C THR A 652 -0.33 0.26 45.33
N LYS A 653 0.40 -0.24 44.34
CA LYS A 653 0.73 -1.66 44.21
C LYS A 653 2.24 -1.82 44.04
N LYS A 654 2.83 -2.70 44.84
CA LYS A 654 4.27 -3.01 44.79
C LYS A 654 4.52 -4.27 43.97
N TYR A 655 5.66 -4.31 43.32
CA TYR A 655 6.13 -5.43 42.52
C TYR A 655 7.65 -5.49 42.52
N ASP A 656 8.20 -6.60 42.02
CA ASP A 656 9.65 -6.74 41.85
C ASP A 656 10.13 -5.84 40.71
N LYS A 657 11.23 -5.12 40.96
CA LYS A 657 11.91 -4.28 39.97
C LYS A 657 12.36 -5.05 38.73
N ASN A 658 12.65 -6.34 38.89
CA ASN A 658 13.10 -7.20 37.81
C ASN A 658 12.00 -7.48 36.78
N LEU A 659 10.75 -7.06 37.04
CA LEU A 659 9.62 -7.16 36.11
C LEU A 659 9.59 -6.03 35.08
N LEU A 660 10.40 -4.98 35.26
CA LEU A 660 10.58 -3.87 34.31
C LEU A 660 9.24 -3.23 33.86
N ASN A 661 8.25 -3.18 34.76
CA ASN A 661 6.91 -2.68 34.44
C ASN A 661 6.90 -1.20 34.05
N ASN A 662 7.86 -0.42 34.54
CA ASN A 662 8.05 0.98 34.13
C ASN A 662 8.50 1.15 32.67
N GLN A 663 8.95 0.07 32.01
CA GLN A 663 9.38 0.09 30.61
C GLN A 663 8.33 -0.56 29.68
N TYR A 664 7.56 -1.52 30.20
CA TYR A 664 6.73 -2.41 29.39
C TYR A 664 5.23 -2.36 29.71
N VAL A 665 4.77 -1.45 30.58
CA VAL A 665 3.34 -1.25 30.80
C VAL A 665 2.65 -0.79 29.51
N LYS A 666 1.45 -1.33 29.25
CA LYS A 666 0.61 -0.92 28.10
C LYS A 666 -0.85 -0.78 28.52
N VAL A 667 -1.54 0.19 27.93
CA VAL A 667 -2.99 0.39 28.10
C VAL A 667 -3.74 -0.51 27.11
N ILE A 668 -4.76 -1.22 27.58
CA ILE A 668 -5.67 -2.05 26.76
C ILE A 668 -6.85 -1.21 26.28
N GLY A 669 -7.32 -0.28 27.12
CA GLY A 669 -8.49 0.55 26.86
C GLY A 669 -9.69 0.21 27.74
N ASP A 670 -10.79 0.90 27.47
CA ASP A 670 -12.06 0.79 28.20
C ASP A 670 -12.91 -0.34 27.65
N LEU A 671 -12.65 -1.56 28.14
CA LEU A 671 -13.35 -2.76 27.69
C LEU A 671 -14.83 -2.79 28.11
N GLU A 672 -15.21 -2.09 29.18
CA GLU A 672 -16.56 -2.12 29.75
C GLU A 672 -17.43 -0.93 29.30
N HIS A 673 -16.88 -0.02 28.48
CA HIS A 673 -17.51 1.23 28.05
C HIS A 673 -17.96 2.12 29.23
N GLU A 674 -17.20 2.09 30.33
CA GLU A 674 -17.47 2.87 31.55
C GLU A 674 -16.61 4.14 31.66
N GLY A 675 -15.77 4.43 30.67
CA GLY A 675 -14.83 5.54 30.66
C GLY A 675 -13.54 5.28 31.42
N VAL A 676 -13.20 4.01 31.72
CA VAL A 676 -12.02 3.63 32.50
C VAL A 676 -11.14 2.64 31.75
N ASN A 677 -9.92 3.04 31.43
CA ASN A 677 -8.99 2.21 30.66
C ASN A 677 -8.25 1.21 31.57
N LEU A 678 -8.33 -0.07 31.24
CA LEU A 678 -7.51 -1.11 31.84
C LEU A 678 -6.09 -1.08 31.28
N PHE A 679 -5.12 -1.59 32.05
CA PHE A 679 -3.71 -1.69 31.62
C PHE A 679 -3.05 -2.99 32.07
N ILE A 680 -1.94 -3.34 31.42
CA ILE A 680 -1.24 -4.61 31.61
C ILE A 680 0.14 -4.40 32.20
N ILE A 681 0.50 -5.26 33.16
CA ILE A 681 1.86 -5.37 33.71
C ILE A 681 2.38 -6.81 33.68
N ASN A 682 3.69 -6.95 33.79
CA ASN A 682 4.37 -8.23 33.98
C ASN A 682 4.27 -8.70 35.44
N ALA A 683 4.11 -10.02 35.59
CA ALA A 683 4.16 -10.73 36.86
C ALA A 683 4.87 -12.09 36.69
N ARG A 684 5.13 -12.81 37.79
CA ARG A 684 5.67 -14.18 37.77
C ARG A 684 4.83 -15.11 38.64
N ASN A 685 4.58 -16.33 38.15
CA ASN A 685 3.83 -17.33 38.89
C ASN A 685 4.72 -18.03 39.92
N SER A 686 4.17 -19.00 40.67
CA SER A 686 4.92 -19.73 41.71
C SER A 686 6.09 -20.56 41.18
N GLU A 687 6.08 -20.89 39.89
CA GLU A 687 7.15 -21.63 39.21
C GLU A 687 8.23 -20.70 38.63
N GLY A 688 8.01 -19.38 38.71
CA GLY A 688 8.92 -18.36 38.19
C GLY A 688 8.67 -17.96 36.74
N CYS A 689 7.71 -18.58 36.05
CA CYS A 689 7.34 -18.21 34.68
C CYS A 689 6.66 -16.83 34.68
N GLN A 690 7.03 -15.99 33.72
CA GLN A 690 6.40 -14.68 33.54
C GLN A 690 4.99 -14.84 32.98
N TYR A 691 4.05 -14.00 33.40
CA TYR A 691 2.71 -13.84 32.80
C TYR A 691 2.28 -12.38 32.87
N TYR A 692 1.10 -12.06 32.31
CA TYR A 692 0.58 -10.70 32.27
C TYR A 692 -0.63 -10.52 33.21
N GLN A 693 -0.65 -9.42 33.96
CA GLN A 693 -1.80 -9.04 34.79
C GLN A 693 -2.53 -7.87 34.17
N VAL A 694 -3.83 -8.03 33.93
CA VAL A 694 -4.71 -6.90 33.62
C VAL A 694 -5.13 -6.25 34.92
N ILE A 695 -4.87 -4.96 35.04
CA ILE A 695 -5.05 -4.19 36.26
C ILE A 695 -6.23 -3.26 36.12
N ASN A 696 -7.09 -3.25 37.15
CA ASN A 696 -8.10 -2.23 37.32
C ASN A 696 -7.45 -0.98 37.93
N PRO A 697 -7.44 0.17 37.24
CA PRO A 697 -6.81 1.39 37.76
C PRO A 697 -7.51 1.95 39.01
N LYS A 698 -8.82 1.69 39.22
CA LYS A 698 -9.60 2.24 40.34
C LYS A 698 -9.00 1.86 41.70
N ASP A 699 -8.43 0.66 41.83
CA ASP A 699 -7.87 0.13 43.08
C ASP A 699 -6.54 -0.61 42.91
N LEU A 700 -5.99 -0.64 41.70
CA LEU A 700 -4.80 -1.40 41.29
C LEU A 700 -4.92 -2.93 41.54
N SER A 701 -6.14 -3.43 41.70
CA SER A 701 -6.40 -4.87 41.81
C SER A 701 -6.17 -5.57 40.47
N VAL A 702 -5.85 -6.86 40.53
CA VAL A 702 -5.79 -7.70 39.33
C VAL A 702 -7.21 -8.02 38.92
N ARG A 703 -7.58 -7.64 37.70
CA ARG A 703 -8.89 -7.92 37.11
C ARG A 703 -8.95 -9.36 36.61
N PHE A 704 -7.97 -9.75 35.80
CA PHE A 704 -7.70 -11.12 35.39
C PHE A 704 -6.23 -11.26 34.94
N ASN A 705 -5.80 -12.51 34.76
CA ASN A 705 -4.47 -12.86 34.28
C ASN A 705 -4.56 -13.29 32.81
N LEU A 706 -3.57 -12.90 32.02
CA LEU A 706 -3.35 -13.41 30.67
C LEU A 706 -2.12 -14.31 30.70
N LEU A 707 -2.22 -15.48 30.06
CA LEU A 707 -1.15 -16.48 30.00
C LEU A 707 -0.65 -16.92 31.39
N GLU A 708 -1.56 -17.26 32.31
CA GLU A 708 -1.25 -17.57 33.72
C GLU A 708 -0.22 -18.71 33.91
N ASP A 709 -0.22 -19.67 32.99
CA ASP A 709 0.78 -20.76 32.96
C ASP A 709 2.18 -20.27 32.56
N GLY A 710 2.24 -19.20 31.76
CA GLY A 710 3.41 -18.38 31.48
C GLY A 710 3.58 -18.03 30.00
N VAL A 711 4.41 -17.02 29.74
CA VAL A 711 4.79 -16.53 28.40
C VAL A 711 5.79 -17.46 27.70
N TYR A 712 5.92 -17.27 26.39
CA TYR A 712 6.77 -17.97 25.45
C TYR A 712 7.83 -17.03 24.85
N ASN A 713 9.08 -17.46 24.68
CA ASN A 713 10.17 -16.59 24.18
C ASN A 713 10.15 -16.34 22.65
N TYR A 714 8.99 -15.99 22.09
CA TYR A 714 8.79 -15.77 20.66
C TYR A 714 7.99 -14.50 20.31
N GLY A 715 7.71 -13.61 21.27
CA GLY A 715 7.08 -12.31 21.01
C GLY A 715 5.55 -12.37 20.98
N GLU A 716 4.92 -12.43 22.16
CA GLU A 716 3.45 -12.43 22.28
C GLU A 716 2.84 -11.18 21.68
N THR A 717 1.86 -11.40 20.80
CA THR A 717 1.12 -10.33 20.16
C THR A 717 -0.37 -10.46 20.44
N PHE A 718 -0.97 -9.40 20.93
CA PHE A 718 -2.41 -9.27 21.14
C PHE A 718 -3.01 -8.31 20.11
N VAL A 719 -4.29 -8.45 19.82
CA VAL A 719 -5.06 -7.49 19.00
C VAL A 719 -6.23 -6.99 19.82
N LEU A 720 -6.50 -5.69 19.72
CA LEU A 720 -7.56 -4.98 20.42
C LEU A 720 -8.65 -4.59 19.41
N PRO A 721 -9.56 -5.52 19.04
CA PRO A 721 -10.51 -5.30 17.96
C PRO A 721 -11.57 -4.23 18.30
N LYS A 722 -11.81 -3.96 19.59
CA LYS A 722 -12.95 -3.18 20.12
C LYS A 722 -14.29 -3.77 19.66
N ILE A 723 -14.40 -5.09 19.83
CA ILE A 723 -15.56 -5.86 19.44
C ILE A 723 -15.89 -6.79 20.59
N ASP A 724 -17.10 -6.68 21.11
CA ASP A 724 -17.74 -7.66 21.96
C ASP A 724 -18.24 -8.82 21.10
N PHE A 725 -17.45 -9.90 21.00
CA PHE A 725 -17.76 -11.03 20.14
C PHE A 725 -18.81 -11.94 20.78
N ASN A 726 -18.78 -12.08 22.10
CA ASN A 726 -19.70 -12.96 22.85
C ASN A 726 -20.98 -12.25 23.34
N GLN A 727 -21.09 -10.95 23.12
CA GLN A 727 -22.20 -10.07 23.50
C GLN A 727 -22.44 -9.98 25.02
N ASP A 728 -21.37 -10.02 25.82
CA ASP A 728 -21.44 -9.92 27.28
C ASP A 728 -21.32 -8.50 27.85
N GLY A 729 -21.23 -7.51 26.96
CA GLY A 729 -21.06 -6.09 27.24
C GLY A 729 -19.61 -5.64 27.37
N CYS A 730 -18.63 -6.53 27.13
CA CYS A 730 -17.22 -6.21 27.19
C CYS A 730 -16.52 -6.44 25.84
N ASP A 731 -15.66 -5.50 25.42
CA ASP A 731 -14.80 -5.68 24.26
C ASP A 731 -13.81 -6.82 24.50
N ASP A 732 -13.78 -7.79 23.58
CA ASP A 732 -12.93 -8.97 23.67
C ASP A 732 -11.52 -8.74 23.07
N LEU A 733 -10.60 -9.64 23.41
CA LEU A 733 -9.19 -9.59 22.98
C LEU A 733 -8.88 -10.76 22.06
N ILE A 734 -7.89 -10.59 21.20
CA ILE A 734 -7.37 -11.70 20.38
C ILE A 734 -5.90 -11.90 20.75
N PHE A 735 -5.50 -13.15 20.97
CA PHE A 735 -4.12 -13.53 21.22
C PHE A 735 -3.58 -14.36 20.05
N ASN A 736 -2.54 -13.85 19.41
CA ASN A 736 -1.83 -14.56 18.36
C ASN A 736 -0.81 -15.49 19.01
N ASN A 737 -1.03 -16.81 18.92
CA ASN A 737 -0.09 -17.74 19.51
C ASN A 737 1.26 -17.65 18.79
N PRO A 738 2.40 -17.74 19.51
CA PRO A 738 3.72 -17.54 18.92
C PRO A 738 4.10 -18.57 17.85
N SER A 739 3.43 -19.72 17.79
CA SER A 739 3.60 -20.69 16.70
C SER A 739 3.04 -20.20 15.35
N GLY A 740 2.31 -19.07 15.34
CA GLY A 740 1.61 -18.54 14.18
C GLY A 740 0.47 -19.42 13.66
N SER A 741 0.17 -20.52 14.35
CA SER A 741 -0.69 -21.59 13.86
C SER A 741 -2.09 -21.58 14.46
N THR A 742 -2.24 -20.94 15.62
CA THR A 742 -3.51 -20.79 16.33
C THR A 742 -3.70 -19.35 16.80
N VAL A 743 -4.96 -18.96 16.91
CA VAL A 743 -5.35 -17.66 17.47
C VAL A 743 -6.43 -17.93 18.50
N ASP A 744 -6.28 -17.34 19.68
CA ASP A 744 -7.25 -17.45 20.75
C ASP A 744 -8.08 -16.17 20.82
N LEU A 745 -9.40 -16.34 20.75
CA LEU A 745 -10.35 -15.32 21.12
C LEU A 745 -10.52 -15.38 22.65
N LEU A 746 -10.17 -14.29 23.33
CA LEU A 746 -10.19 -14.17 24.78
C LEU A 746 -11.28 -13.22 25.22
N SER A 747 -12.02 -13.59 26.26
CA SER A 747 -13.03 -12.72 26.85
C SER A 747 -12.39 -11.48 27.48
N GLY A 748 -12.86 -10.29 27.11
CA GLY A 748 -12.42 -9.04 27.74
C GLY A 748 -12.80 -8.92 29.21
N LYS A 749 -13.81 -9.70 29.64
CA LYS A 749 -14.37 -9.68 30.99
C LYS A 749 -13.51 -10.39 32.03
N ASP A 750 -12.94 -11.54 31.65
CA ASP A 750 -12.20 -12.41 32.57
C ASP A 750 -10.95 -13.09 31.98
N GLY A 751 -10.57 -12.76 30.74
CA GLY A 751 -9.38 -13.27 30.06
C GLY A 751 -9.47 -14.73 29.63
N LYS A 752 -10.62 -15.40 29.78
CA LYS A 752 -10.76 -16.81 29.38
C LYS A 752 -10.83 -16.96 27.86
N VAL A 753 -10.26 -18.06 27.38
CA VAL A 753 -10.41 -18.46 25.98
C VAL A 753 -11.88 -18.79 25.70
N LEU A 754 -12.50 -18.00 24.83
CA LEU A 754 -13.83 -18.23 24.28
C LEU A 754 -13.77 -19.26 23.15
N GLN A 755 -12.79 -19.11 22.27
CA GLN A 755 -12.57 -20.00 21.14
C GLN A 755 -11.11 -19.98 20.68
N THR A 756 -10.57 -21.14 20.33
CA THR A 756 -9.26 -21.27 19.66
C THR A 756 -9.50 -21.60 18.19
N VAL A 757 -9.04 -20.73 17.29
CA VAL A 757 -9.08 -21.00 15.84
C VAL A 757 -7.72 -21.48 15.37
N LYS A 758 -7.71 -22.61 14.64
CA LYS A 758 -6.51 -23.10 13.96
C LYS A 758 -6.41 -22.43 12.60
N LEU A 759 -5.36 -21.65 12.39
CA LEU A 759 -4.99 -21.06 11.10
C LEU A 759 -4.33 -22.10 10.19
N ASN A 760 -3.58 -23.04 10.80
CA ASN A 760 -2.89 -24.15 10.13
C ASN A 760 -3.29 -25.50 10.78
N PRO A 761 -3.85 -26.47 10.03
CA PRO A 761 -4.21 -27.77 10.56
C PRO A 761 -3.02 -28.73 10.76
N ASP A 762 -1.90 -28.49 10.07
CA ASP A 762 -0.75 -29.40 9.93
C ASP A 762 0.47 -28.97 10.74
N SER A 763 0.42 -27.77 11.33
CA SER A 763 1.26 -27.51 12.49
C SER A 763 0.84 -28.52 13.55
N ASP A 764 1.74 -29.45 13.87
CA ASP A 764 1.64 -30.11 15.16
C ASP A 764 1.46 -28.99 16.18
N ASP A 765 0.40 -29.06 17.00
CA ASP A 765 0.34 -28.27 18.23
C ASP A 765 1.59 -28.70 18.99
N ASP A 766 2.71 -28.03 18.74
CA ASP A 766 3.80 -28.05 19.66
C ASP A 766 3.17 -27.44 20.90
N SER A 767 2.81 -28.31 21.84
CA SER A 767 2.36 -27.94 23.17
C SER A 767 3.53 -27.20 23.80
N MET A 768 3.65 -25.92 23.47
CA MET A 768 4.70 -25.08 23.99
C MET A 768 4.42 -24.97 25.47
N THR A 769 5.38 -25.42 26.26
CA THR A 769 5.32 -25.28 27.71
C THR A 769 5.95 -23.96 28.06
N ALA A 770 5.29 -23.18 28.91
CA ALA A 770 5.87 -21.98 29.48
C ALA A 770 7.23 -22.28 30.12
N VAL A 771 8.17 -21.36 29.97
CA VAL A 771 9.54 -21.51 30.51
C VAL A 771 9.88 -20.31 31.37
N VAL A 772 10.73 -20.54 32.38
CA VAL A 772 11.31 -19.49 33.20
C VAL A 772 12.40 -18.78 32.40
N TYR A 773 12.16 -17.50 32.07
CA TYR A 773 13.15 -16.64 31.43
C TYR A 773 13.75 -15.64 32.44
N ASP A 774 15.05 -15.38 32.31
CA ASP A 774 15.73 -14.34 33.09
C ASP A 774 15.37 -12.94 32.57
N GLU A 775 15.16 -12.80 31.26
CA GLU A 775 14.73 -11.56 30.60
C GLU A 775 13.20 -11.43 30.63
N ILE A 776 12.71 -10.19 30.58
CA ILE A 776 11.27 -9.88 30.52
C ILE A 776 10.83 -9.80 29.06
N ILE A 777 9.83 -10.60 28.70
CA ILE A 777 9.20 -10.55 27.38
C ILE A 777 8.18 -9.40 27.38
N PRO A 778 8.32 -8.38 26.52
CA PRO A 778 7.38 -7.26 26.49
C PRO A 778 6.08 -7.66 25.79
N ILE A 779 4.94 -7.20 26.32
CA ILE A 779 3.67 -7.34 25.63
C ILE A 779 3.62 -6.47 24.37
N GLN A 780 3.13 -7.03 23.26
CA GLN A 780 2.95 -6.32 21.99
C GLN A 780 1.49 -6.30 21.58
N PHE A 781 1.08 -5.20 20.93
CA PHE A 781 -0.21 -5.08 20.27
C PHE A 781 0.00 -4.93 18.76
N SER A 782 -0.81 -5.63 17.97
CA SER A 782 -0.88 -5.48 16.52
C SER A 782 -2.25 -4.96 16.11
N GLU A 783 -2.28 -4.24 14.99
CA GLU A 783 -3.52 -3.85 14.30
C GLU A 783 -3.98 -4.93 13.30
N ASP A 784 -3.18 -5.96 13.07
CA ASP A 784 -3.47 -7.05 12.14
C ASP A 784 -4.60 -7.94 12.69
N LYS A 785 -5.80 -7.77 12.14
CA LYS A 785 -6.97 -8.56 12.53
C LYS A 785 -6.87 -9.98 11.96
N MET A 786 -6.92 -11.00 12.83
CA MET A 786 -6.99 -12.41 12.41
C MET A 786 -8.41 -12.98 12.44
N ILE A 787 -9.33 -12.32 13.16
CA ILE A 787 -10.75 -12.66 13.25
C ILE A 787 -11.57 -11.41 12.93
N TYR A 788 -12.60 -11.60 12.11
CA TYR A 788 -13.45 -10.54 11.56
C TYR A 788 -14.89 -10.73 12.03
N GLN A 789 -15.58 -9.65 12.39
CA GLN A 789 -17.03 -9.68 12.56
C GLN A 789 -17.73 -9.53 11.21
N LEU A 790 -18.71 -10.38 10.92
CA LEU A 790 -19.43 -10.47 9.65
C LEU A 790 -20.94 -10.28 9.86
N GLU A 791 -21.69 -10.03 8.78
CA GLU A 791 -23.15 -9.93 8.83
C GLU A 791 -23.83 -11.29 8.95
N ASP A 792 -24.92 -11.30 9.74
CA ASP A 792 -25.81 -12.45 10.00
C ASP A 792 -26.25 -13.16 8.70
N ILE A 793 -25.81 -14.41 8.54
CA ILE A 793 -26.18 -15.30 7.44
C ILE A 793 -27.12 -16.43 7.84
N ASN A 794 -27.31 -16.70 9.15
CA ASN A 794 -28.19 -17.75 9.65
C ASN A 794 -29.52 -17.23 10.22
N ASP A 795 -29.71 -15.91 10.22
CA ASP A 795 -30.88 -15.14 10.66
C ASP A 795 -31.20 -15.29 12.17
N ASP A 796 -30.18 -15.48 13.02
CA ASP A 796 -30.34 -15.60 14.48
C ASP A 796 -30.13 -14.28 15.27
N SER A 797 -29.95 -13.18 14.54
CA SER A 797 -29.68 -11.82 15.03
C SER A 797 -28.31 -11.63 15.67
N ILE A 798 -27.39 -12.59 15.51
CA ILE A 798 -26.01 -12.52 15.98
C ILE A 798 -25.07 -12.49 14.77
N LYS A 799 -24.15 -11.53 14.78
CA LYS A 799 -23.10 -11.42 13.76
C LYS A 799 -22.12 -12.59 13.83
N GLU A 800 -21.71 -13.13 12.68
CA GLU A 800 -20.75 -14.23 12.56
C GLU A 800 -19.32 -13.77 12.69
N LEU A 801 -18.42 -14.76 12.79
CA LEU A 801 -16.99 -14.57 12.82
C LEU A 801 -16.34 -15.17 11.59
N GLY A 802 -15.44 -14.43 10.94
CA GLY A 802 -14.65 -14.86 9.81
C GLY A 802 -13.17 -14.96 10.16
N TYR A 803 -12.45 -15.93 9.59
CA TYR A 803 -10.99 -15.99 9.68
C TYR A 803 -10.36 -16.74 8.50
N PHE A 804 -9.09 -16.45 8.21
CA PHE A 804 -8.33 -17.14 7.17
C PHE A 804 -7.76 -18.48 7.66
N TYR A 805 -7.74 -19.47 6.77
CA TYR A 805 -7.29 -20.82 7.04
C TYR A 805 -6.54 -21.38 5.83
N TYR A 806 -5.30 -21.84 6.03
CA TYR A 806 -4.50 -22.44 4.96
C TYR A 806 -4.57 -23.98 4.99
N ASP A 807 -4.99 -24.59 3.88
CA ASP A 807 -4.99 -26.04 3.71
C ASP A 807 -3.69 -26.46 2.99
N TYR A 808 -2.65 -26.87 3.73
CA TYR A 808 -1.34 -27.25 3.18
C TYR A 808 -1.41 -28.47 2.26
N TYR A 809 -2.32 -29.42 2.49
CA TYR A 809 -2.45 -30.59 1.61
C TYR A 809 -2.95 -30.23 0.22
N LYS A 810 -3.82 -29.22 0.14
CA LYS A 810 -4.38 -28.76 -1.13
C LYS A 810 -3.66 -27.55 -1.68
N ASP A 811 -2.85 -26.88 -0.86
CA ASP A 811 -2.17 -25.63 -1.16
C ASP A 811 -3.17 -24.51 -1.48
N ILE A 812 -4.20 -24.35 -0.62
CA ILE A 812 -5.34 -23.46 -0.84
C ILE A 812 -5.65 -22.62 0.40
N ASN A 813 -5.78 -21.31 0.21
CA ASN A 813 -6.36 -20.40 1.18
C ASN A 813 -7.88 -20.56 1.26
N ASN A 814 -8.42 -20.54 2.48
CA ASN A 814 -9.85 -20.56 2.73
C ASN A 814 -10.21 -19.45 3.73
N PHE A 815 -11.46 -19.02 3.65
CA PHE A 815 -12.06 -18.14 4.63
C PHE A 815 -13.18 -18.91 5.34
N LYS A 816 -13.00 -19.20 6.62
CA LYS A 816 -13.96 -19.95 7.43
C LYS A 816 -14.87 -18.98 8.17
N ILE A 817 -16.13 -19.38 8.28
CA ILE A 817 -17.18 -18.61 8.98
C ILE A 817 -17.71 -19.47 10.12
N LEU A 818 -17.65 -18.91 11.33
CA LEU A 818 -18.20 -19.48 12.54
C LEU A 818 -19.47 -18.73 12.94
N ASP A 819 -20.43 -19.46 13.50
CA ASP A 819 -21.60 -18.89 14.16
C ASP A 819 -21.15 -18.04 15.35
N GLY A 820 -21.54 -16.77 15.40
CA GLY A 820 -21.16 -15.89 16.51
C GLY A 820 -21.75 -16.31 17.85
N LYS A 821 -22.81 -17.12 17.85
CA LYS A 821 -23.49 -17.55 19.07
C LYS A 821 -22.81 -18.72 19.79
N ASN A 822 -22.27 -19.67 19.02
CA ASN A 822 -21.76 -20.94 19.55
C ASN A 822 -20.39 -21.35 18.98
N TYR A 823 -19.83 -20.54 18.07
CA TYR A 823 -18.55 -20.74 17.42
C TYR A 823 -18.45 -22.01 16.54
N GLU A 824 -19.56 -22.66 16.20
CA GLU A 824 -19.59 -23.77 15.26
C GLU A 824 -19.38 -23.28 13.81
N GLN A 825 -18.67 -24.07 13.02
CA GLN A 825 -18.39 -23.70 11.63
C GLN A 825 -19.67 -23.74 10.78
N LEU A 826 -20.14 -22.57 10.33
CA LEU A 826 -21.26 -22.44 9.41
C LEU A 826 -20.84 -22.68 7.96
N LYS A 827 -19.67 -22.16 7.58
CA LYS A 827 -19.24 -22.19 6.17
C LYS A 827 -17.72 -22.23 6.03
N ASN A 828 -17.27 -22.84 4.93
CA ASN A 828 -15.89 -22.81 4.48
C ASN A 828 -15.84 -22.30 3.03
N CYS A 829 -15.24 -21.14 2.83
CA CYS A 829 -15.16 -20.45 1.55
C CYS A 829 -13.77 -20.66 0.96
N SER A 830 -13.66 -21.45 -0.10
CA SER A 830 -12.37 -21.70 -0.75
C SER A 830 -11.99 -20.53 -1.67
N LEU A 831 -10.78 -19.99 -1.47
CA LEU A 831 -10.24 -18.81 -2.17
C LEU A 831 -9.23 -19.23 -3.27
N GLU A 832 -9.60 -20.23 -4.08
CA GLU A 832 -8.68 -20.87 -5.04
C GLU A 832 -8.10 -19.92 -6.11
N ASN A 833 -8.73 -18.77 -6.38
CA ASN A 833 -8.32 -17.81 -7.42
C ASN A 833 -7.61 -16.55 -6.86
N ILE A 834 -7.34 -16.49 -5.56
CA ILE A 834 -6.72 -15.32 -4.91
C ILE A 834 -5.26 -15.69 -4.63
N GLU A 835 -4.35 -15.08 -5.38
CA GLU A 835 -2.91 -15.30 -5.28
C GLU A 835 -2.40 -14.63 -4.00
N TYR A 836 -1.74 -15.42 -3.13
CA TYR A 836 -1.13 -14.96 -1.87
C TYR A 836 -1.91 -13.83 -1.17
N PRO A 837 -3.15 -14.07 -0.70
CA PRO A 837 -3.87 -13.04 0.03
C PRO A 837 -2.94 -12.55 1.14
N ASN A 838 -2.67 -11.25 1.17
CA ASN A 838 -2.40 -10.62 2.46
C ASN A 838 -3.58 -11.10 3.30
N ASN A 839 -3.35 -11.91 4.35
CA ASN A 839 -4.40 -12.63 5.11
C ASN A 839 -5.26 -11.64 5.91
N TYR A 840 -5.85 -10.70 5.19
CA TYR A 840 -6.51 -9.50 5.60
C TYR A 840 -7.80 -9.37 4.80
N ALA A 841 -8.90 -9.13 5.51
CA ALA A 841 -10.21 -8.94 4.91
C ALA A 841 -10.84 -7.64 5.38
N ILE A 842 -11.58 -6.98 4.49
CA ILE A 842 -12.39 -5.80 4.84
C ILE A 842 -13.85 -6.21 4.68
N PRO A 843 -14.60 -6.38 5.79
CA PRO A 843 -16.04 -6.61 5.72
C PRO A 843 -16.77 -5.42 5.10
N VAL A 844 -17.68 -5.69 4.18
CA VAL A 844 -18.62 -4.67 3.67
C VAL A 844 -19.79 -4.58 4.64
N LEU A 845 -19.84 -3.50 5.42
CA LEU A 845 -20.91 -3.32 6.41
C LEU A 845 -22.29 -3.39 5.75
N HIS A 846 -23.21 -4.12 6.38
CA HIS A 846 -24.59 -4.35 5.91
C HIS A 846 -24.71 -5.14 4.60
N GLN A 847 -23.67 -5.87 4.18
CA GLN A 847 -23.71 -6.81 3.07
C GLN A 847 -22.92 -8.08 3.38
N THR A 848 -23.26 -9.19 2.70
CA THR A 848 -22.56 -10.46 2.88
C THR A 848 -21.33 -10.60 1.98
N LYS A 849 -20.51 -9.54 1.94
CA LYS A 849 -19.32 -9.44 1.10
C LYS A 849 -18.10 -9.05 1.94
N ILE A 850 -16.92 -9.54 1.53
CA ILE A 850 -15.61 -9.13 2.05
C ILE A 850 -14.71 -8.73 0.89
N LEU A 851 -13.82 -7.76 1.10
CA LEU A 851 -12.73 -7.45 0.18
C LEU A 851 -11.47 -8.14 0.68
N ILE A 852 -10.69 -8.72 -0.24
CA ILE A 852 -9.44 -9.43 0.03
C ILE A 852 -8.40 -8.92 -0.96
N ASN A 853 -7.26 -8.44 -0.49
CA ASN A 853 -6.19 -7.96 -1.37
C ASN A 853 -5.37 -9.15 -1.90
N ASP A 854 -5.30 -9.30 -3.23
CA ASP A 854 -4.56 -10.36 -3.92
C ASP A 854 -3.17 -9.92 -4.45
N GLY A 855 -2.72 -8.74 -4.03
CA GLY A 855 -1.50 -8.08 -4.50
C GLY A 855 -1.72 -7.08 -5.63
N GLU A 856 -2.78 -7.23 -6.43
CA GLU A 856 -3.09 -6.34 -7.56
C GLU A 856 -4.45 -5.65 -7.41
N TYR A 857 -5.47 -6.39 -6.96
CA TYR A 857 -6.84 -5.94 -6.75
C TYR A 857 -7.31 -6.24 -5.33
N ASN A 858 -8.22 -5.41 -4.83
CA ASN A 858 -9.10 -5.78 -3.73
C ASN A 858 -10.28 -6.58 -4.28
N GLN A 859 -10.17 -7.91 -4.17
CA GLN A 859 -11.12 -8.91 -4.62
C GLN A 859 -12.34 -8.98 -3.70
N ILE A 860 -13.53 -8.77 -4.25
CA ILE A 860 -14.82 -8.83 -3.55
C ILE A 860 -15.38 -10.25 -3.62
N TYR A 861 -15.45 -10.89 -2.46
CA TYR A 861 -16.00 -12.23 -2.28
C TYR A 861 -17.36 -12.16 -1.57
N ASP A 862 -18.41 -12.66 -2.22
CA ASP A 862 -19.72 -12.84 -1.60
C ASP A 862 -19.72 -14.16 -0.84
N TYR A 863 -19.60 -14.08 0.49
CA TYR A 863 -19.46 -15.26 1.32
C TYR A 863 -20.79 -15.98 1.57
N LYS A 864 -21.95 -15.33 1.35
CA LYS A 864 -23.26 -16.01 1.37
C LYS A 864 -23.46 -16.85 0.11
N LYS A 865 -23.02 -16.38 -1.06
CA LYS A 865 -23.02 -17.14 -2.32
C LYS A 865 -21.83 -18.10 -2.47
N GLY A 866 -20.72 -17.84 -1.77
CA GLY A 866 -19.49 -18.64 -1.84
C GLY A 866 -18.73 -18.48 -3.16
N GLN A 867 -18.66 -17.24 -3.67
CA GLN A 867 -18.04 -16.96 -4.96
C GLN A 867 -17.42 -15.56 -5.02
N LEU A 868 -16.40 -15.42 -5.87
CA LEU A 868 -15.83 -14.14 -6.24
C LEU A 868 -16.80 -13.39 -7.18
N VAL A 869 -16.96 -12.08 -6.97
CA VAL A 869 -17.96 -11.26 -7.68
C VAL A 869 -17.28 -10.21 -8.56
N ALA A 870 -16.43 -9.39 -7.96
CA ALA A 870 -15.67 -8.36 -8.64
C ALA A 870 -14.33 -8.14 -7.93
N GLY A 871 -13.48 -7.29 -8.48
CA GLY A 871 -12.28 -6.78 -7.84
C GLY A 871 -12.00 -5.36 -8.33
N ILE A 872 -11.35 -4.56 -7.48
CA ILE A 872 -11.03 -3.17 -7.78
C ILE A 872 -9.57 -2.85 -7.46
N LYS A 873 -8.91 -2.12 -8.36
CA LYS A 873 -7.55 -1.61 -8.18
C LYS A 873 -7.57 -0.27 -7.44
N LEU A 874 -8.07 -0.32 -6.21
CA LEU A 874 -8.10 0.79 -5.26
C LEU A 874 -7.74 0.22 -3.89
N GLU A 875 -6.83 0.85 -3.16
CA GLU A 875 -6.55 0.45 -1.77
C GLU A 875 -7.74 0.84 -0.88
N VAL A 876 -8.52 -0.13 -0.43
CA VAL A 876 -9.69 0.13 0.40
C VAL A 876 -9.29 -0.02 1.86
N THR A 877 -9.75 0.88 2.73
CA THR A 877 -9.57 0.76 4.19
C THR A 877 -10.88 0.44 4.91
N LYS A 878 -12.02 0.90 4.38
CA LYS A 878 -13.36 0.61 4.88
C LYS A 878 -14.37 0.52 3.73
N ALA A 879 -15.41 -0.27 3.94
CA ALA A 879 -16.48 -0.45 2.96
C ALA A 879 -17.86 -0.59 3.63
N ARG A 880 -18.90 -0.04 3.00
CA ARG A 880 -20.30 -0.14 3.44
C ARG A 880 -21.24 -0.25 2.24
N ALA A 881 -22.34 -0.98 2.41
CA ALA A 881 -23.42 -1.07 1.45
C ALA A 881 -24.19 0.24 1.27
N MET A 882 -24.56 0.57 0.02
CA MET A 882 -25.48 1.65 -0.33
C MET A 882 -26.87 1.10 -0.70
N ASN A 883 -27.89 1.96 -0.69
CA ASN A 883 -29.27 1.57 -1.01
C ASN A 883 -29.49 1.25 -2.50
N ASP A 884 -28.65 1.80 -3.38
CA ASP A 884 -28.68 1.61 -4.82
C ASP A 884 -27.81 0.42 -5.28
N GLU A 885 -27.56 -0.52 -4.38
CA GLU A 885 -26.77 -1.75 -4.57
C GLU A 885 -25.26 -1.54 -4.75
N ARG A 886 -24.78 -0.29 -4.84
CA ARG A 886 -23.35 0.04 -4.88
C ARG A 886 -22.68 -0.14 -3.51
N ILE A 887 -21.35 -0.08 -3.52
CA ILE A 887 -20.51 -0.13 -2.32
C ILE A 887 -19.84 1.22 -2.13
N LEU A 888 -20.04 1.85 -0.97
CA LEU A 888 -19.27 3.02 -0.55
C LEU A 888 -17.91 2.52 -0.02
N MET A 889 -16.83 2.95 -0.65
CA MET A 889 -15.46 2.60 -0.31
C MET A 889 -14.69 3.83 0.17
N GLU A 890 -13.87 3.64 1.19
CA GLU A 890 -12.94 4.64 1.70
C GLU A 890 -11.50 4.30 1.28
N ASN A 891 -10.80 5.27 0.69
CA ASN A 891 -9.36 5.23 0.46
C ASN A 891 -8.75 6.49 1.09
N ASN A 892 -7.92 6.31 2.13
CA ASN A 892 -7.20 7.40 2.79
C ASN A 892 -8.07 8.63 3.15
N GLY A 893 -9.31 8.39 3.60
CA GLY A 893 -10.29 9.42 3.97
C GLY A 893 -11.18 9.93 2.83
N GLN A 894 -10.84 9.67 1.56
CA GLN A 894 -11.68 9.99 0.41
C GLN A 894 -12.71 8.91 0.13
N LEU A 895 -13.85 9.30 -0.45
CA LEU A 895 -14.99 8.43 -0.69
C LEU A 895 -15.23 8.14 -2.17
N TYR A 896 -15.53 6.88 -2.45
CA TYR A 896 -15.83 6.36 -3.77
C TYR A 896 -17.08 5.48 -3.73
N ALA A 897 -17.95 5.59 -4.72
CA ALA A 897 -19.00 4.61 -4.96
C ALA A 897 -18.55 3.63 -6.05
N PHE A 898 -18.63 2.34 -5.75
CA PHE A 898 -18.23 1.27 -6.66
C PHE A 898 -19.43 0.43 -7.06
N ASP A 899 -19.59 0.21 -8.36
CA ASP A 899 -20.56 -0.74 -8.90
C ASP A 899 -19.88 -2.10 -9.15
N ASP A 900 -20.25 -3.10 -8.34
CA ASP A 900 -19.75 -4.47 -8.43
C ASP A 900 -20.55 -5.36 -9.41
N SER A 901 -21.42 -4.76 -10.24
CA SER A 901 -22.13 -5.45 -11.31
C SER A 901 -21.18 -6.05 -12.36
N CYS A 902 -21.58 -7.15 -12.99
CA CYS A 902 -20.72 -7.88 -13.92
C CYS A 902 -20.71 -7.23 -15.31
N ASP A 903 -19.50 -6.94 -15.83
CA ASP A 903 -19.30 -6.21 -17.10
C ASP A 903 -19.44 -7.08 -18.35
N PHE A 904 -19.70 -8.39 -18.20
CA PHE A 904 -19.82 -9.31 -19.33
C PHE A 904 -20.91 -10.36 -19.12
N LYS A 905 -21.33 -10.97 -20.23
CA LYS A 905 -22.30 -12.06 -20.25
C LYS A 905 -21.76 -13.24 -21.04
N LEU A 906 -21.95 -14.45 -20.52
CA LEU A 906 -21.70 -15.68 -21.29
C LEU A 906 -22.92 -15.97 -22.17
N VAL A 907 -22.75 -16.03 -23.49
CA VAL A 907 -23.86 -16.13 -24.46
C VAL A 907 -23.94 -17.47 -25.20
N ASP A 908 -22.81 -18.14 -25.44
CA ASP A 908 -22.83 -19.50 -25.98
C ASP A 908 -22.00 -20.42 -25.07
N PHE A 909 -22.71 -21.20 -24.26
CA PHE A 909 -22.14 -22.16 -23.32
C PHE A 909 -22.63 -23.56 -23.70
N ASN A 910 -22.27 -24.05 -24.88
CA ASN A 910 -22.79 -25.31 -25.41
C ASN A 910 -21.76 -26.21 -26.12
N LYS A 911 -21.98 -27.52 -25.92
CA LYS A 911 -21.29 -28.73 -26.45
C LYS A 911 -20.00 -29.18 -25.77
N ASN A 912 -20.18 -30.01 -24.75
CA ASN A 912 -19.21 -31.02 -24.32
C ASN A 912 -19.10 -32.13 -25.37
N SER A 913 -18.08 -32.08 -26.22
CA SER A 913 -17.69 -33.25 -27.02
C SER A 913 -16.22 -33.55 -26.80
N ASN A 914 -15.92 -34.68 -26.14
CA ASN A 914 -14.55 -35.15 -25.89
C ASN A 914 -13.68 -34.17 -25.06
N GLY A 915 -14.27 -33.47 -24.08
CA GLY A 915 -13.56 -32.52 -23.22
C GLY A 915 -13.16 -31.20 -23.90
N LYS A 916 -13.57 -30.96 -25.14
CA LYS A 916 -13.46 -29.64 -25.78
C LYS A 916 -14.72 -28.84 -25.52
N MET A 917 -14.55 -27.63 -25.00
CA MET A 917 -15.61 -26.67 -24.74
C MET A 917 -15.32 -25.39 -25.52
N LYS A 918 -16.35 -24.84 -26.17
CA LYS A 918 -16.31 -23.50 -26.75
C LYS A 918 -17.25 -22.61 -25.96
N ILE A 919 -16.77 -21.43 -25.64
CA ILE A 919 -17.49 -20.46 -24.83
C ILE A 919 -17.44 -19.15 -25.59
N LYS A 920 -18.59 -18.51 -25.75
CA LYS A 920 -18.65 -17.15 -26.24
C LYS A 920 -19.10 -16.20 -25.14
N TYR A 921 -18.42 -15.07 -25.01
CA TYR A 921 -18.85 -13.97 -24.14
C TYR A 921 -19.17 -12.71 -24.95
N GLN A 922 -19.91 -11.79 -24.32
CA GLN A 922 -20.20 -10.45 -24.81
C GLN A 922 -19.90 -9.45 -23.70
N SER A 923 -19.27 -8.34 -24.05
CA SER A 923 -19.09 -7.16 -23.20
C SER A 923 -19.22 -5.92 -24.07
N ASP A 924 -19.73 -4.84 -23.47
CA ASP A 924 -19.75 -3.52 -24.08
C ASP A 924 -18.45 -2.74 -23.77
N LYS A 925 -17.51 -3.36 -23.04
CA LYS A 925 -16.18 -2.82 -22.73
C LYS A 925 -15.09 -3.56 -23.50
N ASN A 926 -13.90 -2.98 -23.55
CA ASN A 926 -12.69 -3.66 -24.03
C ASN A 926 -11.95 -4.27 -22.84
N GLY A 927 -11.65 -5.56 -22.92
CA GLY A 927 -11.12 -6.27 -21.77
C GLY A 927 -10.50 -7.60 -22.12
N GLN A 928 -9.81 -8.17 -21.14
CA GLN A 928 -9.17 -9.47 -21.26
C GLN A 928 -9.93 -10.50 -20.41
N MET A 929 -10.23 -11.65 -21.00
CA MET A 929 -10.82 -12.76 -20.27
C MET A 929 -9.75 -13.73 -19.81
N SER A 930 -9.70 -13.98 -18.52
CA SER A 930 -8.93 -15.06 -17.89
C SER A 930 -9.89 -16.15 -17.41
N VAL A 931 -9.61 -17.40 -17.75
CA VAL A 931 -10.41 -18.55 -17.31
C VAL A 931 -9.59 -19.43 -16.39
N TYR A 932 -10.10 -19.62 -15.18
CA TYR A 932 -9.52 -20.47 -14.16
C TYR A 932 -10.35 -21.74 -13.99
N ASP A 933 -9.70 -22.89 -13.82
CA ASP A 933 -10.33 -24.16 -13.44
C ASP A 933 -9.76 -24.60 -12.09
N GLN A 934 -10.63 -24.63 -11.07
CA GLN A 934 -10.25 -24.97 -9.70
C GLN A 934 -9.05 -24.13 -9.21
N GLY A 935 -9.11 -22.81 -9.41
CA GLY A 935 -8.02 -21.89 -9.04
C GLY A 935 -6.92 -21.72 -10.07
N LYS A 936 -6.76 -22.67 -10.99
CA LYS A 936 -5.60 -22.67 -11.90
C LYS A 936 -5.93 -21.99 -13.21
N LEU A 937 -5.10 -21.05 -13.61
CA LEU A 937 -5.24 -20.37 -14.90
C LEU A 937 -5.14 -21.40 -16.04
N VAL A 938 -6.18 -21.51 -16.85
CA VAL A 938 -6.25 -22.43 -18.00
C VAL A 938 -5.96 -21.71 -19.30
N THR A 939 -6.51 -20.50 -19.45
CA THR A 939 -6.32 -19.70 -20.66
C THR A 939 -6.58 -18.23 -20.37
N VAL A 940 -5.93 -17.39 -21.16
CA VAL A 940 -6.17 -15.96 -21.26
C VAL A 940 -6.51 -15.69 -22.72
N SER A 941 -7.59 -14.95 -22.98
CA SER A 941 -8.08 -14.67 -24.32
C SER A 941 -8.58 -13.24 -24.44
N ASN A 942 -8.20 -12.59 -25.54
CA ASN A 942 -8.78 -11.33 -25.97
C ASN A 942 -9.91 -11.55 -27.00
N ASP A 943 -10.01 -12.76 -27.56
CA ASP A 943 -11.09 -13.13 -28.48
C ASP A 943 -12.37 -13.42 -27.70
N GLU A 944 -13.52 -12.98 -28.23
CA GLU A 944 -14.87 -13.31 -27.71
C GLU A 944 -15.10 -14.83 -27.63
N ASP A 945 -14.42 -15.61 -28.47
CA ASP A 945 -14.53 -17.06 -28.60
C ASP A 945 -13.38 -17.76 -27.86
N ILE A 946 -13.71 -18.40 -26.74
CA ILE A 946 -12.75 -19.11 -25.89
C ILE A 946 -12.89 -20.61 -26.11
N SER A 947 -11.78 -21.27 -26.41
CA SER A 947 -11.72 -22.73 -26.58
C SER A 947 -10.94 -23.37 -25.42
N LEU A 948 -11.63 -24.17 -24.62
CA LEU A 948 -11.05 -24.89 -23.48
C LEU A 948 -10.93 -26.38 -23.76
N LYS A 949 -9.94 -27.02 -23.14
CA LYS A 949 -9.80 -28.47 -23.10
C LYS A 949 -9.72 -28.93 -21.65
N LEU A 950 -10.81 -29.53 -21.17
CA LEU A 950 -10.97 -30.01 -19.81
C LEU A 950 -10.79 -31.54 -19.75
N LEU A 951 -10.37 -32.03 -18.58
CA LEU A 951 -10.28 -33.46 -18.31
C LEU A 951 -11.66 -34.04 -17.95
N GLU A 952 -11.73 -35.35 -17.73
CA GLU A 952 -12.95 -35.99 -17.22
C GLU A 952 -13.12 -35.64 -15.74
N GLY A 953 -14.30 -35.18 -15.34
CA GLY A 953 -14.59 -34.81 -13.97
C GLY A 953 -15.45 -33.55 -13.82
N LYS A 954 -15.59 -33.10 -12.56
CA LYS A 954 -16.28 -31.88 -12.19
C LYS A 954 -15.29 -30.72 -12.12
N HIS A 955 -15.57 -29.67 -12.86
CA HIS A 955 -14.75 -28.47 -13.01
C HIS A 955 -15.50 -27.27 -12.43
N LYS A 956 -14.80 -26.42 -11.68
CA LYS A 956 -15.31 -25.13 -11.22
C LYS A 956 -14.57 -24.06 -12.01
N LEU A 957 -15.23 -23.56 -13.04
CA LEU A 957 -14.69 -22.54 -13.93
C LEU A 957 -15.00 -21.15 -13.36
N THR A 958 -13.98 -20.31 -13.27
CA THR A 958 -14.12 -18.87 -13.00
C THR A 958 -13.71 -18.11 -14.24
N PHE A 959 -14.66 -17.37 -14.81
CA PHE A 959 -14.42 -16.43 -15.90
C PHE A 959 -14.19 -15.08 -15.27
N SER A 960 -13.00 -14.52 -15.45
CA SER A 960 -12.60 -13.23 -14.89
C SER A 960 -12.35 -12.27 -16.05
N TYR A 961 -13.14 -11.20 -16.13
CA TYR A 961 -13.05 -10.20 -17.18
C TYR A 961 -12.48 -8.92 -16.59
N ASN A 962 -11.29 -8.53 -17.04
CA ASN A 962 -10.62 -7.30 -16.64
C ASN A 962 -10.92 -6.22 -17.69
N ASP A 963 -11.52 -5.11 -17.28
CA ASP A 963 -11.94 -4.02 -18.18
C ASP A 963 -10.82 -3.03 -18.53
N ASN A 964 -9.60 -3.25 -18.05
CA ASN A 964 -8.43 -2.37 -18.18
C ASN A 964 -8.57 -0.99 -17.52
N GLU A 965 -9.67 -0.71 -16.81
CA GLU A 965 -9.90 0.55 -16.09
C GLU A 965 -9.77 0.37 -14.57
N GLY A 966 -9.23 -0.76 -14.14
CA GLY A 966 -9.04 -1.09 -12.72
C GLY A 966 -10.18 -1.87 -12.09
N LYS A 967 -11.16 -2.36 -12.87
CA LYS A 967 -12.18 -3.30 -12.40
C LYS A 967 -11.99 -4.67 -13.07
N ILE A 968 -12.21 -5.71 -12.28
CA ILE A 968 -12.33 -7.09 -12.76
C ILE A 968 -13.66 -7.66 -12.27
N THR A 969 -14.38 -8.39 -13.12
CA THR A 969 -15.65 -9.04 -12.75
C THR A 969 -15.63 -10.53 -13.03
N HIS A 970 -16.43 -11.28 -12.27
CA HIS A 970 -16.35 -12.74 -12.27
C HIS A 970 -17.69 -13.43 -12.50
N ILE A 971 -17.68 -14.44 -13.37
CA ILE A 971 -18.78 -15.41 -13.49
C ILE A 971 -18.24 -16.79 -13.12
N ASN A 972 -18.90 -17.44 -12.17
CA ASN A 972 -18.56 -18.79 -11.73
C ASN A 972 -19.53 -19.82 -12.36
N LYS A 973 -18.99 -20.90 -12.95
CA LYS A 973 -19.78 -22.01 -13.52
C LYS A 973 -19.21 -23.36 -13.13
N VAL A 974 -20.09 -24.27 -12.77
CA VAL A 974 -19.73 -25.68 -12.55
C VAL A 974 -20.06 -26.47 -13.80
N VAL A 975 -19.08 -27.23 -14.31
CA VAL A 975 -19.20 -28.07 -15.50
C VAL A 975 -18.83 -29.50 -15.14
N GLU A 976 -19.57 -30.48 -15.66
CA GLU A 976 -19.20 -31.88 -15.59
C GLU A 976 -18.88 -32.42 -16.99
N VAL A 977 -17.68 -33.00 -17.13
CA VAL A 977 -17.17 -33.52 -18.41
C VAL A 977 -17.20 -35.04 -18.36
N GLU A 978 -18.10 -35.64 -19.14
CA GLU A 978 -18.21 -37.09 -19.27
C GLU A 978 -17.23 -37.65 -20.32
N LYS A 979 -16.64 -38.82 -20.03
CA LYS A 979 -15.81 -39.56 -20.99
C LYS A 979 -16.65 -40.00 -22.20
N SER A 980 -16.15 -39.79 -23.42
CA SER A 980 -16.78 -40.47 -24.56
C SER A 980 -16.58 -41.99 -24.45
N SER A 981 -17.64 -42.72 -24.77
CA SER A 981 -17.78 -44.17 -24.62
C SER A 981 -16.78 -45.00 -25.44
N VAL A 982 -15.90 -44.38 -26.23
CA VAL A 982 -14.94 -45.04 -27.13
C VAL A 982 -13.97 -45.95 -26.37
N SER A 983 -13.50 -45.58 -25.16
CA SER A 983 -12.60 -46.44 -24.37
C SER A 983 -13.31 -47.67 -23.79
N ARG A 984 -14.60 -47.55 -23.41
CA ARG A 984 -15.41 -48.71 -22.99
C ARG A 984 -15.59 -49.69 -24.16
N TYR A 985 -15.85 -49.20 -25.37
CA TYR A 985 -15.96 -50.05 -26.56
C TYR A 985 -14.62 -50.72 -26.92
N LEU A 986 -13.49 -50.05 -26.77
CA LEU A 986 -12.16 -50.62 -26.99
C LEU A 986 -11.80 -51.69 -25.97
N ILE A 987 -12.15 -51.49 -24.69
CA ILE A 987 -11.97 -52.51 -23.64
C ILE A 987 -12.89 -53.71 -23.91
N ILE A 988 -14.14 -53.49 -24.31
CA ILE A 988 -15.07 -54.56 -24.70
C ILE A 988 -14.55 -55.31 -25.93
N LEU A 989 -14.01 -54.61 -26.93
CA LEU A 989 -13.41 -55.20 -28.12
C LEU A 989 -12.17 -56.04 -27.76
N CYS A 990 -11.27 -55.53 -26.92
CA CYS A 990 -10.11 -56.28 -26.42
C CYS A 990 -10.53 -57.51 -25.59
N THR A 991 -11.58 -57.39 -24.77
CA THR A 991 -12.13 -58.50 -23.98
C THR A 991 -12.74 -59.57 -24.91
N LEU A 992 -13.44 -59.16 -25.96
CA LEU A 992 -13.98 -60.04 -27.00
C LEU A 992 -12.89 -60.73 -27.82
N ILE A 993 -11.79 -60.03 -28.13
CA ILE A 993 -10.62 -60.60 -28.82
C ILE A 993 -9.92 -61.63 -27.93
N ILE A 994 -9.77 -61.36 -26.62
CA ILE A 994 -9.20 -62.32 -25.67
C ILE A 994 -10.10 -63.55 -25.52
N PHE A 995 -11.42 -63.36 -25.39
CA PHE A 995 -12.37 -64.48 -25.34
C PHE A 995 -12.38 -65.30 -26.65
N GLY A 996 -12.34 -64.63 -27.80
CA GLY A 996 -12.21 -65.29 -29.11
C GLY A 996 -10.90 -66.06 -29.27
N GLY A 997 -9.79 -65.48 -28.81
CA GLY A 997 -8.46 -66.10 -28.78
C GLY A 997 -8.42 -67.35 -27.89
N CYS A 998 -9.00 -67.29 -26.70
CA CYS A 998 -9.14 -68.43 -25.79
C CYS A 998 -10.04 -69.52 -26.38
N LEU A 999 -11.14 -69.18 -27.06
CA LEU A 999 -11.98 -70.17 -27.75
C LEU A 999 -11.21 -70.89 -28.87
N SER A 1000 -10.42 -70.16 -29.66
CA SER A 1000 -9.57 -70.75 -30.69
C SER A 1000 -8.47 -71.67 -30.11
N LEU A 1001 -7.89 -71.34 -28.95
CA LEU A 1001 -6.90 -72.20 -28.28
C LEU A 1001 -7.50 -73.48 -27.67
N VAL A 1002 -8.79 -73.49 -27.32
CA VAL A 1002 -9.48 -74.69 -26.80
C VAL A 1002 -10.00 -75.58 -27.93
N VAL A 1003 -10.40 -75.00 -29.08
CA VAL A 1003 -10.94 -75.76 -30.22
C VAL A 1003 -9.84 -76.28 -31.15
N TYR A 1004 -8.74 -75.54 -31.33
CA TYR A 1004 -7.66 -75.88 -32.27
C TYR A 1004 -6.91 -77.19 -31.96
N PRO A 1005 -6.65 -77.60 -30.70
CA PRO A 1005 -5.99 -78.87 -30.39
C PRO A 1005 -6.87 -80.10 -30.66
N LYS A 1006 -8.21 -79.95 -30.67
CA LYS A 1006 -9.13 -81.03 -31.05
C LYS A 1006 -9.26 -81.21 -32.57
N TYR A 1007 -8.88 -80.21 -33.37
CA TYR A 1007 -8.93 -80.31 -34.83
C TYR A 1007 -7.64 -80.89 -35.45
N ARG A 1008 -6.49 -80.85 -34.76
CA ARG A 1008 -5.18 -81.25 -35.31
C ARG A 1008 -4.74 -82.71 -35.04
N LEU A 1009 -5.55 -83.54 -34.39
CA LEU A 1009 -5.28 -84.97 -34.16
C LEU A 1009 -5.95 -85.93 -35.18
N LYS A 1010 -6.41 -85.42 -36.34
CA LYS A 1010 -6.84 -86.24 -37.49
C LYS A 1010 -6.12 -85.76 -38.77
N LYS A 1011 -5.10 -86.52 -39.19
CA LYS A 1011 -4.18 -86.36 -40.35
C LYS A 1011 -2.80 -85.85 -39.89
N GLY A 1012 -1.75 -86.65 -39.73
CA GLY A 1012 -1.41 -87.87 -40.43
C GLY A 1012 -0.17 -87.63 -41.31
N SER A 1013 0.99 -87.91 -40.73
CA SER A 1013 2.10 -88.68 -41.32
C SER A 1013 2.83 -88.22 -42.60
N VAL A 1014 4.17 -88.34 -42.54
CA VAL A 1014 5.12 -88.86 -43.57
C VAL A 1014 6.30 -87.92 -43.96
N LYS A 1015 7.45 -88.22 -43.31
CA LYS A 1015 8.81 -88.58 -43.83
C LYS A 1015 9.85 -87.55 -44.38
N TYR A 1016 10.95 -87.52 -43.61
CA TYR A 1016 12.41 -87.66 -43.92
C TYR A 1016 13.18 -86.68 -44.83
N GLY A 1017 14.35 -86.24 -44.32
CA GLY A 1017 15.61 -86.40 -45.07
C GLY A 1017 16.72 -85.33 -44.97
N LYS A 1018 17.45 -85.30 -43.83
CA LYS A 1018 18.93 -85.24 -43.63
C LYS A 1018 19.91 -84.42 -44.54
N VAL A 1019 20.86 -83.78 -43.82
CA VAL A 1019 22.31 -83.50 -44.08
C VAL A 1019 22.62 -82.21 -44.85
N ASN A 1020 23.52 -81.29 -44.44
CA ASN A 1020 24.65 -81.29 -43.48
C ASN A 1020 24.50 -80.18 -42.43
#